data_AF-A0A2V2GEC8-F1
#
_entry.id   AF-A0A2V2GEC8-F1
#
_cell.length_a   1.000
_cell.length_b   1.000
_cell.length_c   1.000
_cell.angle_alpha   90.00
_cell.angle_beta   90.00
_cell.angle_gamma   90.00
#
_symmetry.space_group_name_H-M   'P 1'
#
loop_
_entity.id
_entity.type
_entity.pdbx_description
1 polymer ?
#
loop_
_entity_poly.entity_id
_entity_poly.type
_entity_poly.pdbx_seq_one_letter_code
_entity_poly.pdbx_strand_id
1 'polypeptide(L)'
;MKKENTIEQFYLYYNTYNLDFKNELNTDEICNHSFVLKIQINRFPQAGENVVLCEIPNVIKISVSGLNKATDEDRIKNNDYEKGELLFLYADKNGYVPCVRTEIYTVSEEHPEWDKFSLSLPLSLYDAKENALFLQYDGVCLRYIFNGEEVNAEYPFGKLKKPTGCPYVNREFLSDFGVTLQKPSTSNKSEMLQRSISFYSPRGYNTWAGDIVNYYKDGTYYLLYFFDRHHHMSRYRCGAHYMRIITTRDFKHWVDHGSVTEVDAQWQTVGTGTMFFHKGKYYYCHGYHTGRMLTESQLGSILLWKEYESLGFTTAHRYEEIRENGLFPNGANYVVSDDGVHFKSGSKQFHWAENPSIYTNNDGSLSMYCGFGTWKAEDIDGPWRLEDANFPPSGAQTDMKNTAECPSFFEWNGYRYLMMGWTGFWQTEKDGNAFIDTAAQGFDIYDGLGVPMAVKTDDNRVIMGGWLYGLGWGSLIVHRELLQFEKGRLGMRWLPECAPSPSEEKCISRKTNVESGACFSVKERNSYYIECEVVPEQNGAIAVGFSGEGEPCRILLDNATKTAEVNTFNPSKVFDDERILPPHILVKKLCGENLMVHQLAEADLPCRAKNFCLANVRGIDKPFVLKVIVHYEKKTDSVFLDAEIAGMRTLISNRVGLNVREITLFAKNAKFRVFSIYSMAE
;
A
#
# COMPACT_ATOMS: atom_id res chain seq x y z
N MET A 1 30.45 -14.26 -3.03
CA MET A 1 29.24 -14.48 -3.85
C MET A 1 28.29 -13.36 -3.51
N LYS A 2 27.94 -12.50 -4.46
CA LYS A 2 26.96 -11.43 -4.24
C LYS A 2 25.62 -12.09 -3.85
N LYS A 3 24.87 -11.55 -2.89
CA LYS A 3 23.51 -12.04 -2.60
C LYS A 3 22.69 -12.19 -3.89
N GLU A 4 22.36 -13.41 -4.27
CA GLU A 4 21.40 -13.72 -5.34
C GLU A 4 19.98 -13.54 -4.77
N ASN A 5 19.60 -12.30 -4.43
CA ASN A 5 18.19 -12.02 -4.16
C ASN A 5 17.43 -11.97 -5.49
N THR A 6 16.26 -12.60 -5.52
CA THR A 6 15.44 -12.64 -6.74
C THR A 6 13.97 -12.47 -6.43
N ILE A 7 13.24 -11.94 -7.40
CA ILE A 7 11.78 -11.89 -7.40
C ILE A 7 11.30 -12.39 -8.76
N GLU A 8 10.64 -13.54 -8.79
CA GLU A 8 9.86 -13.97 -9.95
C GLU A 8 8.48 -13.31 -9.86
N GLN A 9 8.08 -12.56 -10.89
CA GLN A 9 6.79 -11.87 -10.93
C GLN A 9 5.91 -12.44 -12.03
N PHE A 10 4.79 -13.05 -11.65
CA PHE A 10 3.75 -13.47 -12.57
C PHE A 10 2.83 -12.31 -12.95
N TYR A 11 2.39 -12.29 -14.19
CA TYR A 11 1.45 -11.31 -14.73
C TYR A 11 0.60 -11.90 -15.85
N LEU A 12 -0.60 -11.35 -16.02
CA LEU A 12 -1.52 -11.69 -17.10
C LEU A 12 -1.09 -11.03 -18.40
N TYR A 13 -0.92 -11.85 -19.43
CA TYR A 13 -0.64 -11.42 -20.80
C TYR A 13 -1.91 -11.55 -21.66
N TYR A 14 -2.39 -10.43 -22.19
CA TYR A 14 -3.57 -10.29 -23.03
C TYR A 14 -3.21 -10.44 -24.51
N ASN A 15 -3.80 -11.43 -25.18
CA ASN A 15 -3.58 -11.68 -26.60
C ASN A 15 -4.50 -10.78 -27.44
N THR A 16 -4.05 -9.56 -27.72
CA THR A 16 -4.87 -8.54 -28.43
C THR A 16 -4.70 -8.57 -29.95
N TYR A 17 -3.57 -9.05 -30.48
CA TYR A 17 -3.28 -9.01 -31.92
C TYR A 17 -4.00 -10.07 -32.76
N ASN A 18 -4.58 -11.09 -32.13
CA ASN A 18 -5.34 -12.15 -32.81
C ASN A 18 -6.85 -11.88 -32.85
N LEU A 19 -7.28 -10.68 -32.48
CA LEU A 19 -8.70 -10.30 -32.48
C LEU A 19 -9.12 -9.76 -33.83
N ASP A 20 -10.37 -10.01 -34.19
CA ASP A 20 -10.97 -9.49 -35.43
C ASP A 20 -11.50 -8.07 -35.19
N PHE A 21 -10.82 -7.07 -35.75
CA PHE A 21 -11.17 -5.66 -35.61
C PHE A 21 -11.96 -5.15 -36.82
N LYS A 22 -13.07 -4.46 -36.54
CA LYS A 22 -13.81 -3.62 -37.50
C LYS A 22 -13.33 -2.18 -37.40
N ASN A 23 -13.29 -1.45 -38.51
CA ASN A 23 -12.77 -0.09 -38.53
C ASN A 23 -13.79 0.98 -38.14
N GLU A 24 -15.01 0.63 -37.72
CA GLU A 24 -16.11 1.57 -37.48
C GLU A 24 -16.62 1.48 -36.04
N LEU A 25 -16.94 2.63 -35.43
CA LEU A 25 -17.63 2.70 -34.15
C LEU A 25 -19.13 2.49 -34.37
N ASN A 26 -19.66 1.37 -33.86
CA ASN A 26 -21.10 1.13 -33.81
C ASN A 26 -21.62 1.46 -32.41
N THR A 27 -22.51 2.44 -32.34
CA THR A 27 -23.05 2.94 -31.08
C THR A 27 -23.81 1.88 -30.28
N ASP A 28 -24.65 1.08 -30.94
CA ASP A 28 -25.46 0.06 -30.27
C ASP A 28 -24.58 -1.09 -29.75
N GLU A 29 -23.56 -1.49 -30.50
CA GLU A 29 -22.58 -2.49 -30.07
C GLU A 29 -21.83 -2.02 -28.81
N ILE A 30 -21.30 -0.78 -28.82
CA ILE A 30 -20.51 -0.25 -27.69
C ILE A 30 -21.36 -0.03 -26.43
N CYS A 31 -22.61 0.41 -26.55
CA CYS A 31 -23.45 0.70 -25.38
C CYS A 31 -23.94 -0.55 -24.65
N ASN A 32 -24.00 -1.70 -25.33
CA ASN A 32 -24.66 -2.90 -24.81
C ASN A 32 -23.72 -4.09 -24.58
N HIS A 33 -22.44 -3.97 -24.95
CA HIS A 33 -21.48 -5.07 -24.88
C HIS A 33 -20.13 -4.62 -24.31
N SER A 34 -19.37 -5.57 -23.78
CA SER A 34 -17.93 -5.40 -23.60
C SER A 34 -17.25 -5.16 -24.95
N PHE A 35 -16.21 -4.34 -24.97
CA PHE A 35 -15.50 -4.00 -26.20
C PHE A 35 -14.00 -3.83 -25.99
N VAL A 36 -13.26 -3.95 -27.09
CA VAL A 36 -11.84 -3.57 -27.18
C VAL A 36 -11.65 -2.64 -28.37
N LEU A 37 -11.00 -1.51 -28.13
CA LEU A 37 -10.54 -0.57 -29.15
C LEU A 37 -9.05 -0.76 -29.37
N LYS A 38 -8.63 -0.78 -30.63
CA LYS A 38 -7.22 -0.67 -31.06
C LYS A 38 -6.98 0.76 -31.52
N ILE A 39 -5.95 1.40 -31.00
CA ILE A 39 -5.64 2.81 -31.22
C ILE A 39 -4.15 2.96 -31.48
N GLN A 40 -3.78 3.48 -32.64
CA GLN A 40 -2.41 3.89 -32.94
C GLN A 40 -2.39 5.30 -33.52
N ILE A 41 -1.54 6.16 -32.96
CA ILE A 41 -1.45 7.58 -33.37
C ILE A 41 -0.31 7.79 -34.38
N ASN A 42 -0.52 8.71 -35.31
CA ASN A 42 0.50 9.10 -36.30
C ASN A 42 1.66 9.90 -35.67
N ARG A 43 1.36 10.71 -34.65
CA ARG A 43 2.33 11.55 -33.94
C ARG A 43 1.87 11.86 -32.53
N PHE A 44 2.80 12.26 -31.66
CA PHE A 44 2.42 12.86 -30.39
C PHE A 44 1.75 14.23 -30.58
N PRO A 45 0.82 14.61 -29.69
CA PRO A 45 0.21 15.94 -29.68
C PRO A 45 1.26 16.99 -29.32
N GLN A 46 1.25 18.14 -29.98
CA GLN A 46 2.11 19.27 -29.63
C GLN A 46 1.74 19.85 -28.26
N ALA A 47 2.68 20.55 -27.64
CA ALA A 47 2.44 21.37 -26.46
C ALA A 47 1.16 22.24 -26.59
N GLY A 48 0.22 22.09 -25.66
CA GLY A 48 -1.07 22.79 -25.65
C GLY A 48 -2.12 22.25 -26.63
N GLU A 49 -1.76 21.28 -27.48
CA GLU A 49 -2.69 20.64 -28.40
C GLU A 49 -3.59 19.64 -27.66
N ASN A 50 -4.86 19.61 -28.02
CA ASN A 50 -5.82 18.59 -27.59
C ASN A 50 -6.59 18.10 -28.83
N VAL A 51 -6.52 16.79 -29.09
CA VAL A 51 -7.13 16.16 -30.26
C VAL A 51 -8.04 15.03 -29.81
N VAL A 52 -9.31 15.08 -30.22
CA VAL A 52 -10.23 13.94 -30.07
C VAL A 52 -9.87 12.90 -31.14
N LEU A 53 -9.51 11.69 -30.68
CA LEU A 53 -9.20 10.55 -31.53
C LEU A 53 -10.47 9.83 -31.98
N CYS A 54 -11.37 9.55 -31.03
CA CYS A 54 -12.67 8.99 -31.33
C CYS A 54 -13.66 9.31 -30.20
N GLU A 55 -14.95 9.35 -30.54
CA GLU A 55 -16.01 9.71 -29.61
C GLU A 55 -17.34 9.08 -30.04
N ILE A 56 -18.10 8.60 -29.06
CA ILE A 56 -19.55 8.47 -29.15
C ILE A 56 -20.10 9.47 -28.12
N PRO A 57 -20.72 10.58 -28.56
CA PRO A 57 -21.12 11.65 -27.65
C PRO A 57 -21.98 11.14 -26.50
N ASN A 58 -21.61 11.50 -25.26
CA ASN A 58 -22.26 11.06 -24.01
C ASN A 58 -22.11 9.55 -23.70
N VAL A 59 -21.16 8.84 -24.31
CA VAL A 59 -20.87 7.42 -24.00
C VAL A 59 -19.40 7.21 -23.71
N ILE A 60 -18.53 7.52 -24.68
CA ILE A 60 -17.08 7.37 -24.58
C ILE A 60 -16.40 8.46 -25.41
N LYS A 61 -15.30 9.00 -24.90
CA LYS A 61 -14.44 9.95 -25.60
C LYS A 61 -12.99 9.60 -25.36
N ILE A 62 -12.20 9.51 -26.43
CA ILE A 62 -10.76 9.30 -26.35
C ILE A 62 -10.07 10.48 -26.99
N SER A 63 -9.19 11.12 -26.23
CA SER A 63 -8.42 12.29 -26.67
C SER A 63 -6.94 12.14 -26.33
N VAL A 64 -6.09 12.77 -27.12
CA VAL A 64 -4.68 12.96 -26.81
C VAL A 64 -4.38 14.44 -26.57
N SER A 65 -3.56 14.71 -25.57
CA SER A 65 -3.19 16.07 -25.19
C SER A 65 -1.69 16.19 -24.98
N GLY A 66 -1.09 17.29 -25.44
CA GLY A 66 0.29 17.64 -25.14
C GLY A 66 0.31 18.58 -23.94
N LEU A 67 0.36 18.04 -22.73
CA LEU A 67 0.33 18.84 -21.52
C LEU A 67 1.69 19.53 -21.33
N ASN A 68 1.68 20.82 -21.01
CA ASN A 68 2.87 21.60 -20.68
C ASN A 68 2.77 22.13 -19.26
N LYS A 69 3.84 21.92 -18.47
CA LYS A 69 3.99 22.50 -17.13
C LYS A 69 4.24 24.02 -17.24
N ALA A 70 3.18 24.82 -17.35
CA ALA A 70 3.28 26.25 -17.05
C ALA A 70 3.00 26.46 -15.55
N THR A 71 4.04 26.30 -14.72
CA THR A 71 4.08 26.58 -13.25
C THR A 71 3.40 25.58 -12.29
N ASP A 72 3.88 25.56 -11.03
CA ASP A 72 3.35 24.74 -9.94
C ASP A 72 1.90 25.09 -9.55
N GLU A 73 1.37 26.25 -9.99
CA GLU A 73 -0.04 26.63 -9.81
C GLU A 73 -1.02 25.71 -10.55
N ASP A 74 -0.64 25.10 -11.67
CA ASP A 74 -1.52 24.17 -12.40
C ASP A 74 -1.49 22.75 -11.80
N ARG A 75 -0.40 22.36 -11.14
CA ARG A 75 -0.36 21.14 -10.28
C ARG A 75 -1.29 21.27 -9.06
N ILE A 76 -1.47 22.49 -8.55
CA ILE A 76 -2.37 22.80 -7.43
C ILE A 76 -3.85 22.77 -7.87
N LYS A 77 -4.14 23.06 -9.15
CA LYS A 77 -5.52 23.03 -9.72
C LYS A 77 -5.99 21.63 -10.13
N ASN A 78 -5.09 20.66 -10.27
CA ASN A 78 -5.47 19.29 -10.55
C ASN A 78 -6.26 18.71 -9.38
N ASN A 79 -7.46 18.19 -9.65
CA ASN A 79 -8.22 17.44 -8.66
C ASN A 79 -7.40 16.20 -8.22
N ASP A 80 -7.71 15.62 -7.07
CA ASP A 80 -6.90 14.53 -6.51
C ASP A 80 -6.82 13.30 -7.44
N TYR A 81 -7.81 13.11 -8.32
CA TYR A 81 -7.79 12.05 -9.33
C TYR A 81 -6.69 12.26 -10.38
N GLU A 82 -6.57 13.48 -10.92
CA GLU A 82 -5.50 13.86 -11.85
C GLU A 82 -4.10 13.70 -11.25
N LYS A 83 -3.95 13.97 -9.95
CA LYS A 83 -2.70 13.69 -9.24
C LYS A 83 -2.44 12.18 -9.20
N GLY A 84 -3.47 11.37 -8.98
CA GLY A 84 -3.41 9.92 -8.99
C GLY A 84 -2.99 9.31 -10.34
N GLU A 85 -3.18 10.01 -11.46
CA GLU A 85 -2.75 9.57 -12.79
C GLU A 85 -1.24 9.72 -13.05
N LEU A 86 -0.51 10.47 -12.22
CA LEU A 86 0.95 10.63 -12.27
C LEU A 86 1.57 11.11 -13.60
N LEU A 87 0.80 11.71 -14.51
CA LEU A 87 1.28 12.09 -15.85
C LEU A 87 2.55 12.95 -15.78
N PHE A 88 2.58 13.93 -14.88
CA PHE A 88 3.68 14.89 -14.76
C PHE A 88 4.95 14.35 -14.08
N LEU A 89 4.95 13.13 -13.55
CA LEU A 89 6.20 12.47 -13.13
C LEU A 89 7.05 12.03 -14.34
N TYR A 90 6.43 11.90 -15.51
CA TYR A 90 7.06 11.41 -16.73
C TYR A 90 7.09 12.48 -17.82
N ALA A 91 6.98 13.73 -17.40
CA ALA A 91 7.24 14.87 -18.25
C ALA A 91 8.74 14.96 -18.58
N ASP A 92 9.05 15.51 -19.75
CA ASP A 92 10.42 15.80 -20.13
C ASP A 92 11.03 16.92 -19.27
N LYS A 93 12.30 17.23 -19.52
CA LYS A 93 13.03 18.30 -18.81
C LYS A 93 12.40 19.70 -18.91
N ASN A 94 11.54 19.93 -19.91
CA ASN A 94 10.82 21.18 -20.09
C ASN A 94 9.41 21.12 -19.48
N GLY A 95 9.04 20.00 -18.85
CA GLY A 95 7.72 19.78 -18.27
C GLY A 95 6.63 19.43 -19.27
N TYR A 96 6.99 18.99 -20.49
CA TYR A 96 6.05 18.52 -21.50
C TYR A 96 5.76 17.03 -21.34
N VAL A 97 4.48 16.63 -21.39
CA VAL A 97 4.05 15.23 -21.40
C VAL A 97 2.91 15.02 -22.41
N PRO A 98 3.12 14.19 -23.47
CA PRO A 98 2.02 13.73 -24.29
C PRO A 98 1.24 12.66 -23.53
N CYS A 99 -0.08 12.79 -23.45
CA CYS A 99 -0.93 11.80 -22.80
C CYS A 99 -2.13 11.41 -23.66
N VAL A 100 -2.69 10.24 -23.41
CA VAL A 100 -4.02 9.83 -23.87
C VAL A 100 -4.94 9.77 -22.67
N ARG A 101 -6.19 10.17 -22.89
CA ARG A 101 -7.27 10.07 -21.92
C ARG A 101 -8.48 9.44 -22.57
N THR A 102 -9.04 8.46 -21.87
CA THR A 102 -10.38 7.96 -22.13
C THR A 102 -11.30 8.51 -21.06
N GLU A 103 -12.46 9.03 -21.46
CA GLU A 103 -13.58 9.34 -20.59
C GLU A 103 -14.74 8.43 -20.97
N ILE A 104 -15.39 7.81 -19.99
CA ILE A 104 -16.66 7.12 -20.18
C ILE A 104 -17.73 7.74 -19.30
N TYR A 105 -18.95 7.77 -19.80
CA TYR A 105 -20.06 8.46 -19.18
C TYR A 105 -21.10 7.44 -18.69
N THR A 106 -21.42 7.53 -17.41
CA THR A 106 -22.19 6.50 -16.69
C THR A 106 -23.46 7.07 -16.08
N VAL A 107 -24.42 6.20 -15.81
CA VAL A 107 -25.63 6.51 -15.05
C VAL A 107 -25.87 5.40 -14.03
N SER A 108 -26.16 5.80 -12.81
CA SER A 108 -26.55 4.94 -11.68
C SER A 108 -27.60 5.67 -10.87
N GLU A 109 -28.51 4.91 -10.25
CA GLU A 109 -29.53 5.46 -9.35
C GLU A 109 -28.92 5.82 -7.99
N GLU A 110 -27.94 5.04 -7.56
CA GLU A 110 -27.24 5.15 -6.28
C GLU A 110 -26.28 6.34 -6.26
N HIS A 111 -25.60 6.58 -7.39
CA HIS A 111 -24.64 7.68 -7.55
C HIS A 111 -24.89 8.47 -8.84
N PRO A 112 -25.95 9.31 -8.91
CA PRO A 112 -26.22 10.14 -10.08
C PRO A 112 -25.10 11.13 -10.41
N GLU A 113 -24.26 11.47 -9.41
CA GLU A 113 -23.10 12.36 -9.53
C GLU A 113 -21.84 11.66 -10.05
N TRP A 114 -21.80 10.31 -10.08
CA TRP A 114 -20.73 9.53 -10.68
C TRP A 114 -20.98 9.31 -12.17
N ASP A 115 -21.14 10.43 -12.86
CA ASP A 115 -21.65 10.44 -14.23
C ASP A 115 -20.55 10.40 -15.30
N LYS A 116 -19.28 10.38 -14.85
CA LYS A 116 -18.08 10.31 -15.67
C LYS A 116 -16.92 9.64 -14.94
N PHE A 117 -16.27 8.68 -15.62
CA PHE A 117 -14.98 8.13 -15.22
C PHE A 117 -13.93 8.46 -16.28
N SER A 118 -12.67 8.62 -15.87
CA SER A 118 -11.58 8.85 -16.81
C SER A 118 -10.42 7.91 -16.54
N LEU A 119 -9.62 7.61 -17.56
CA LEU A 119 -8.40 6.83 -17.44
C LEU A 119 -7.34 7.42 -18.37
N SER A 120 -6.15 7.72 -17.82
CA SER A 120 -5.07 8.37 -18.56
C SER A 120 -3.77 7.56 -18.57
N LEU A 121 -2.92 7.88 -19.56
CA LEU A 121 -1.57 7.34 -19.68
C LEU A 121 -0.62 8.37 -20.30
N PRO A 122 0.63 8.50 -19.82
CA PRO A 122 1.66 9.24 -20.52
C PRO A 122 2.16 8.41 -21.72
N LEU A 123 1.94 8.92 -22.93
CA LEU A 123 2.27 8.22 -24.17
C LEU A 123 3.78 8.03 -24.37
N SER A 124 4.60 8.91 -23.75
CA SER A 124 6.06 8.83 -23.78
C SER A 124 6.62 7.55 -23.15
N LEU A 125 5.88 6.91 -22.24
CA LEU A 125 6.28 5.65 -21.63
C LEU A 125 6.03 4.42 -22.51
N TYR A 126 5.16 4.53 -23.53
CA TYR A 126 4.58 3.37 -24.20
C TYR A 126 4.79 3.35 -25.71
N ASP A 127 5.75 4.10 -26.27
CA ASP A 127 6.05 4.13 -27.72
C ASP A 127 4.81 4.02 -28.65
N ALA A 128 3.73 4.69 -28.25
CA ALA A 128 2.38 4.48 -28.81
C ALA A 128 2.22 5.03 -30.24
N LYS A 129 3.30 5.60 -30.78
CA LYS A 129 3.44 6.00 -32.18
C LYS A 129 3.75 4.79 -33.05
N GLU A 130 4.68 3.95 -32.60
CA GLU A 130 5.16 2.79 -33.35
C GLU A 130 4.32 1.53 -33.08
N ASN A 131 3.66 1.47 -31.92
CA ASN A 131 2.87 0.31 -31.48
C ASN A 131 1.45 0.71 -31.07
N ALA A 132 0.47 -0.13 -31.38
CA ALA A 132 -0.92 0.10 -31.00
C ALA A 132 -1.14 -0.04 -29.48
N LEU A 133 -1.92 0.89 -28.93
CA LEU A 133 -2.51 0.82 -27.60
C LEU A 133 -3.91 0.22 -27.71
N PHE A 134 -4.28 -0.67 -26.79
CA PHE A 134 -5.62 -1.24 -26.75
C PHE A 134 -6.36 -0.72 -25.51
N LEU A 135 -7.63 -0.34 -25.68
CA LEU A 135 -8.53 0.00 -24.57
C LEU A 135 -9.61 -1.06 -24.47
N GLN A 136 -9.75 -1.72 -23.33
CA GLN A 136 -10.82 -2.67 -23.07
C GLN A 136 -11.78 -2.10 -22.02
N TYR A 137 -13.09 -2.25 -22.26
CA TYR A 137 -14.12 -2.13 -21.23
C TYR A 137 -14.91 -3.43 -21.16
N ASP A 138 -14.95 -4.07 -19.99
CA ASP A 138 -15.64 -5.35 -19.80
C ASP A 138 -17.00 -5.22 -19.08
N GLY A 139 -17.42 -4.00 -18.76
CA GLY A 139 -18.62 -3.71 -17.97
C GLY A 139 -18.34 -3.42 -16.49
N VAL A 140 -17.12 -3.70 -16.00
CA VAL A 140 -16.67 -3.43 -14.63
C VAL A 140 -15.35 -2.68 -14.61
N CYS A 141 -14.42 -3.07 -15.48
CA CYS A 141 -13.08 -2.52 -15.59
C CYS A 141 -12.88 -1.87 -16.95
N LEU A 142 -12.38 -0.64 -16.93
CA LEU A 142 -11.84 0.09 -18.07
C LEU A 142 -10.32 0.01 -17.98
N ARG A 143 -9.64 -0.58 -18.96
CA ARG A 143 -8.20 -0.79 -18.89
C ARG A 143 -7.49 -0.53 -20.21
N TYR A 144 -6.28 0.00 -20.11
CA TYR A 144 -5.35 0.06 -21.22
C TYR A 144 -4.41 -1.13 -21.22
N ILE A 145 -4.18 -1.66 -22.40
CA ILE A 145 -3.30 -2.81 -22.65
C ILE A 145 -2.27 -2.39 -23.70
N PHE A 146 -0.99 -2.60 -23.38
CA PHE A 146 0.12 -2.31 -24.29
C PHE A 146 1.08 -3.49 -24.33
N ASN A 147 1.44 -3.96 -25.54
CA ASN A 147 2.26 -5.16 -25.75
C ASN A 147 1.79 -6.39 -24.96
N GLY A 148 0.47 -6.51 -24.76
CA GLY A 148 -0.16 -7.58 -24.02
C GLY A 148 -0.17 -7.42 -22.49
N GLU A 149 0.33 -6.33 -21.92
CA GLU A 149 0.27 -6.07 -20.47
C GLU A 149 -0.77 -5.00 -20.13
N GLU A 150 -1.47 -5.18 -19.01
CA GLU A 150 -2.32 -4.12 -18.46
C GLU A 150 -1.46 -3.02 -17.85
N VAL A 151 -1.52 -1.82 -18.43
CA VAL A 151 -0.66 -0.71 -18.04
C VAL A 151 -1.33 0.26 -17.06
N ASN A 152 -2.63 0.50 -17.22
CA ASN A 152 -3.46 1.24 -16.26
C ASN A 152 -4.93 0.78 -16.34
N ALA A 153 -5.67 0.94 -15.25
CA ALA A 153 -7.06 0.52 -15.16
C ALA A 153 -7.87 1.38 -14.18
N GLU A 154 -9.14 1.58 -14.49
CA GLU A 154 -10.17 2.22 -13.66
C GLU A 154 -11.41 1.30 -13.59
N TYR A 155 -12.25 1.48 -12.58
CA TYR A 155 -13.42 0.64 -12.30
C TYR A 155 -14.72 1.44 -12.24
N PRO A 156 -15.25 1.84 -13.41
CA PRO A 156 -16.48 2.60 -13.53
C PRO A 156 -17.68 1.95 -12.85
N PHE A 157 -18.55 2.79 -12.27
CA PHE A 157 -19.78 2.36 -11.62
C PHE A 157 -21.03 2.74 -12.43
N GLY A 158 -22.00 1.83 -12.50
CA GLY A 158 -23.26 2.03 -13.21
C GLY A 158 -23.24 1.54 -14.67
N LYS A 159 -24.20 2.02 -15.46
CA LYS A 159 -24.34 1.67 -16.89
C LYS A 159 -23.84 2.80 -17.77
N LEU A 160 -23.33 2.50 -18.96
CA LEU A 160 -23.02 3.53 -19.95
C LEU A 160 -24.29 4.36 -20.28
N LYS A 161 -24.12 5.68 -20.39
CA LYS A 161 -25.19 6.59 -20.80
C LYS A 161 -25.60 6.32 -22.26
N LYS A 162 -26.75 6.88 -22.66
CA LYS A 162 -27.23 6.83 -24.04
C LYS A 162 -26.50 7.86 -24.91
N PRO A 163 -26.23 7.53 -26.20
CA PRO A 163 -25.61 8.46 -27.13
C PRO A 163 -26.48 9.70 -27.37
N THR A 164 -25.84 10.86 -27.50
CA THR A 164 -26.51 12.12 -27.86
C THR A 164 -26.16 12.60 -29.27
N GLY A 165 -25.30 11.88 -30.00
CA GLY A 165 -24.87 12.23 -31.34
C GLY A 165 -24.24 11.05 -32.07
N CYS A 166 -23.79 11.31 -33.30
CA CYS A 166 -23.16 10.30 -34.14
C CYS A 166 -21.74 9.96 -33.68
N PRO A 167 -21.27 8.71 -33.86
CA PRO A 167 -19.89 8.32 -33.61
C PRO A 167 -18.93 9.12 -34.52
N TYR A 168 -17.76 9.44 -33.99
CA TYR A 168 -16.68 10.14 -34.67
C TYR A 168 -15.36 9.37 -34.50
N VAL A 169 -14.57 9.29 -35.58
CA VAL A 169 -13.21 8.74 -35.58
C VAL A 169 -12.32 9.67 -36.40
N ASN A 170 -11.24 10.16 -35.80
CA ASN A 170 -10.25 11.01 -36.44
C ASN A 170 -9.26 10.19 -37.26
N ARG A 171 -9.63 9.91 -38.51
CA ARG A 171 -8.82 9.12 -39.45
C ARG A 171 -7.50 9.78 -39.85
N GLU A 172 -7.37 11.10 -39.68
CA GLU A 172 -6.14 11.82 -40.05
C GLU A 172 -5.07 11.72 -38.96
N PHE A 173 -5.48 11.63 -37.70
CA PHE A 173 -4.56 11.52 -36.57
C PHE A 173 -4.18 10.08 -36.24
N LEU A 174 -5.01 9.11 -36.61
CA LEU A 174 -4.80 7.69 -36.34
C LEU A 174 -4.08 7.00 -37.52
N SER A 175 -3.01 6.25 -37.23
CA SER A 175 -2.40 5.32 -38.19
C SER A 175 -3.18 4.02 -38.29
N ASP A 176 -3.79 3.61 -37.17
CA ASP A 176 -4.60 2.41 -37.09
C ASP A 176 -5.73 2.58 -36.05
N PHE A 177 -6.90 2.05 -36.39
CA PHE A 177 -8.09 2.10 -35.54
C PHE A 177 -8.94 0.86 -35.77
N GLY A 178 -9.33 0.20 -34.68
CA GLY A 178 -10.18 -0.98 -34.73
C GLY A 178 -11.09 -1.11 -33.52
N VAL A 179 -12.22 -1.77 -33.71
CA VAL A 179 -13.22 -2.09 -32.68
C VAL A 179 -13.53 -3.58 -32.75
N THR A 180 -13.56 -4.25 -31.62
CA THR A 180 -14.03 -5.63 -31.52
C THR A 180 -14.83 -5.85 -30.25
N LEU A 181 -15.81 -6.75 -30.32
CA LEU A 181 -16.55 -7.24 -29.15
C LEU A 181 -15.94 -8.55 -28.61
N GLN A 182 -14.91 -9.06 -29.26
CA GLN A 182 -14.19 -10.25 -28.81
C GLN A 182 -13.41 -9.93 -27.54
N LYS A 183 -13.59 -10.76 -26.51
CA LYS A 183 -12.77 -10.71 -25.30
C LYS A 183 -11.37 -11.25 -25.61
N PRO A 184 -10.28 -10.53 -25.28
CA PRO A 184 -8.92 -11.05 -25.43
C PRO A 184 -8.75 -12.30 -24.56
N SER A 185 -8.15 -13.35 -25.13
CA SER A 185 -7.68 -14.48 -24.34
C SER A 185 -6.46 -14.06 -23.53
N THR A 186 -6.30 -14.64 -22.34
CA THR A 186 -5.18 -14.36 -21.44
C THR A 186 -4.28 -15.57 -21.25
N SER A 187 -3.02 -15.32 -20.92
CA SER A 187 -2.04 -16.33 -20.53
C SER A 187 -1.19 -15.80 -19.39
N ASN A 188 -0.76 -16.68 -18.47
CA ASN A 188 0.18 -16.27 -17.42
C ASN A 188 1.60 -16.27 -17.96
N LYS A 189 2.32 -15.18 -17.72
CA LYS A 189 3.77 -15.06 -17.97
C LYS A 189 4.47 -14.71 -16.66
N SER A 190 5.79 -14.93 -16.62
CA SER A 190 6.62 -14.48 -15.51
C SER A 190 7.90 -13.78 -16.00
N GLU A 191 8.42 -12.90 -15.15
CA GLU A 191 9.73 -12.27 -15.30
C GLU A 191 10.54 -12.47 -14.02
N MET A 192 11.83 -12.82 -14.16
CA MET A 192 12.75 -12.96 -13.04
C MET A 192 13.58 -11.68 -12.87
N LEU A 193 13.41 -11.00 -11.74
CA LEU A 193 14.20 -9.82 -11.37
C LEU A 193 15.34 -10.21 -10.43
N GLN A 194 16.54 -9.71 -10.70
CA GLN A 194 17.73 -9.91 -9.86
C GLN A 194 17.88 -8.77 -8.84
N ARG A 195 16.92 -8.68 -7.90
CA ARG A 195 16.88 -7.62 -6.89
C ARG A 195 16.32 -8.12 -5.56
N SER A 196 16.57 -7.35 -4.50
CA SER A 196 15.98 -7.56 -3.17
C SER A 196 14.49 -7.20 -3.15
N ILE A 197 13.74 -7.86 -2.24
CA ILE A 197 12.36 -7.50 -1.86
C ILE A 197 12.30 -6.21 -1.02
N SER A 198 13.43 -5.73 -0.49
CA SER A 198 13.47 -4.46 0.23
C SER A 198 12.89 -3.35 -0.65
N PHE A 199 11.93 -2.59 -0.11
CA PHE A 199 11.22 -1.54 -0.85
C PHE A 199 10.49 -2.09 -2.08
N TYR A 200 9.73 -3.17 -1.90
CA TYR A 200 9.01 -3.80 -3.00
C TYR A 200 7.93 -2.86 -3.55
N SER A 201 8.02 -2.54 -4.85
CA SER A 201 6.97 -1.86 -5.61
C SER A 201 6.34 -2.85 -6.59
N PRO A 202 5.01 -2.95 -6.69
CA PRO A 202 4.37 -3.81 -7.68
C PRO A 202 4.73 -3.44 -9.11
N ARG A 203 4.76 -4.44 -10.01
CA ARG A 203 4.95 -4.24 -11.45
C ARG A 203 3.93 -3.25 -12.01
N GLY A 204 4.35 -2.32 -12.86
CA GLY A 204 3.48 -1.40 -13.60
C GLY A 204 3.68 0.09 -13.23
N TYR A 205 3.10 0.96 -14.07
CA TYR A 205 3.24 2.43 -14.02
C TYR A 205 2.56 3.05 -12.80
N ASN A 206 1.29 2.72 -12.59
CA ASN A 206 0.43 3.28 -11.56
C ASN A 206 -0.11 2.14 -10.71
N THR A 207 0.80 1.47 -10.02
CA THR A 207 0.50 0.27 -9.22
C THR A 207 1.18 0.39 -7.87
N TRP A 208 0.43 0.17 -6.80
CA TRP A 208 0.88 0.41 -5.43
C TRP A 208 0.54 -0.76 -4.54
N ALA A 209 1.36 -0.94 -3.51
CA ALA A 209 1.03 -1.85 -2.43
C ALA A 209 0.37 -1.08 -1.28
N GLY A 210 -0.87 -1.45 -0.99
CA GLY A 210 -1.61 -1.01 0.20
C GLY A 210 -1.51 -2.01 1.33
N ASP A 211 -2.58 -2.12 2.13
CA ASP A 211 -2.66 -3.04 3.27
C ASP A 211 -2.15 -4.43 2.95
N ILE A 212 -1.46 -5.01 3.93
CA ILE A 212 -0.77 -6.29 3.77
C ILE A 212 -1.27 -7.31 4.79
N VAL A 213 -1.09 -8.58 4.47
CA VAL A 213 -1.36 -9.71 5.34
C VAL A 213 -0.16 -10.62 5.34
N ASN A 214 0.35 -10.94 6.53
CA ASN A 214 1.45 -11.88 6.69
C ASN A 214 0.92 -13.21 7.23
N TYR A 215 1.34 -14.30 6.61
CA TYR A 215 1.03 -15.64 7.06
C TYR A 215 2.24 -16.55 6.88
N TYR A 216 2.33 -17.58 7.71
CA TYR A 216 3.43 -18.53 7.68
C TYR A 216 2.90 -19.91 7.97
N LYS A 217 3.31 -20.87 7.14
CA LYS A 217 2.98 -22.28 7.33
C LYS A 217 3.99 -23.18 6.61
N ASP A 218 4.41 -24.24 7.29
CA ASP A 218 5.21 -25.35 6.77
C ASP A 218 6.43 -24.85 5.97
N GLY A 219 7.25 -23.98 6.57
CA GLY A 219 8.45 -23.44 5.93
C GLY A 219 8.21 -22.34 4.89
N THR A 220 6.96 -21.94 4.62
CA THR A 220 6.63 -20.93 3.60
C THR A 220 6.02 -19.69 4.25
N TYR A 221 6.59 -18.54 3.93
CA TYR A 221 6.05 -17.22 4.23
C TYR A 221 5.19 -16.74 3.07
N TYR A 222 4.00 -16.23 3.40
CA TYR A 222 3.01 -15.69 2.48
C TYR A 222 2.79 -14.22 2.85
N LEU A 223 2.89 -13.35 1.86
CA LEU A 223 2.56 -11.93 1.94
C LEU A 223 1.45 -11.67 0.94
N LEU A 224 0.25 -11.36 1.43
CA LEU A 224 -0.78 -10.78 0.59
C LEU A 224 -0.72 -9.27 0.72
N TYR A 225 -1.06 -8.57 -0.36
CA TYR A 225 -1.12 -7.11 -0.34
C TYR A 225 -2.18 -6.59 -1.31
N PHE A 226 -2.77 -5.45 -0.97
CA PHE A 226 -3.64 -4.77 -1.90
C PHE A 226 -2.84 -4.20 -3.06
N PHE A 227 -3.12 -4.71 -4.25
CA PHE A 227 -2.69 -4.14 -5.50
C PHE A 227 -3.65 -3.03 -5.90
N ASP A 228 -3.18 -1.81 -5.77
CA ASP A 228 -3.96 -0.60 -5.97
C ASP A 228 -3.46 0.22 -7.16
N ARG A 229 -4.37 1.03 -7.71
CA ARG A 229 -4.07 2.03 -8.73
C ARG A 229 -4.70 3.36 -8.31
N HIS A 230 -4.05 4.45 -8.71
CA HIS A 230 -4.49 5.82 -8.42
C HIS A 230 -4.50 6.18 -6.91
N HIS A 231 -3.77 5.46 -6.07
CA HIS A 231 -3.69 5.71 -4.62
C HIS A 231 -5.06 5.71 -3.93
N HIS A 232 -5.81 4.63 -4.12
CA HIS A 232 -7.18 4.41 -3.61
C HIS A 232 -8.26 5.30 -4.22
N MET A 233 -7.94 6.13 -5.23
CA MET A 233 -8.89 7.06 -5.86
C MET A 233 -9.84 6.38 -6.85
N SER A 234 -9.53 5.16 -7.28
CA SER A 234 -10.36 4.39 -8.21
C SER A 234 -11.78 4.21 -7.67
N ARG A 235 -12.76 4.23 -8.57
CA ARG A 235 -14.20 4.24 -8.27
C ARG A 235 -14.58 5.35 -7.27
N TYR A 236 -14.25 6.60 -7.59
CA TYR A 236 -14.57 7.76 -6.75
C TYR A 236 -14.13 7.60 -5.29
N ARG A 237 -12.87 7.21 -5.06
CA ARG A 237 -12.28 6.99 -3.73
C ARG A 237 -12.83 5.79 -2.95
N CYS A 238 -13.58 4.90 -3.59
CA CYS A 238 -14.10 3.70 -2.94
C CYS A 238 -13.09 2.56 -2.88
N GLY A 239 -11.93 2.66 -3.55
CA GLY A 239 -10.87 1.66 -3.44
C GLY A 239 -11.21 0.37 -4.19
N ALA A 240 -11.24 0.42 -5.51
CA ALA A 240 -11.43 -0.75 -6.37
C ALA A 240 -10.14 -1.56 -6.58
N HIS A 241 -9.42 -1.83 -5.49
CA HIS A 241 -8.23 -2.67 -5.47
C HIS A 241 -8.57 -4.13 -5.17
N TYR A 242 -7.60 -5.02 -5.35
CA TYR A 242 -7.73 -6.45 -5.06
C TYR A 242 -6.43 -7.00 -4.46
N MET A 243 -6.48 -8.21 -3.90
CA MET A 243 -5.29 -8.81 -3.27
C MET A 243 -4.42 -9.54 -4.29
N ARG A 244 -3.10 -9.39 -4.17
CA ARG A 244 -2.08 -10.25 -4.78
C ARG A 244 -1.33 -11.01 -3.69
N ILE A 245 -0.63 -12.08 -4.06
CA ILE A 245 0.13 -12.91 -3.12
C ILE A 245 1.58 -13.14 -3.56
N ILE A 246 2.50 -12.99 -2.61
CA ILE A 246 3.92 -13.25 -2.75
C ILE A 246 4.33 -14.32 -1.74
N THR A 247 5.20 -15.25 -2.14
CA THR A 247 5.75 -16.27 -1.23
C THR A 247 7.27 -16.29 -1.21
N THR A 248 7.83 -16.74 -0.09
CA THR A 248 9.25 -17.12 0.01
C THR A 248 9.44 -18.25 1.02
N ARG A 249 10.58 -18.94 0.96
CA ARG A 249 11.02 -19.92 1.96
C ARG A 249 12.28 -19.50 2.70
N ASP A 250 12.97 -18.46 2.23
CA ASP A 250 14.29 -18.06 2.73
C ASP A 250 14.50 -16.55 2.81
N PHE A 251 13.46 -15.76 2.53
CA PHE A 251 13.49 -14.30 2.50
C PHE A 251 14.48 -13.68 1.49
N LYS A 252 15.00 -14.48 0.55
CA LYS A 252 15.91 -14.03 -0.53
C LYS A 252 15.31 -14.24 -1.91
N HIS A 253 14.69 -15.39 -2.12
CA HIS A 253 14.03 -15.76 -3.36
C HIS A 253 12.53 -15.67 -3.16
N TRP A 254 11.91 -14.78 -3.93
CA TRP A 254 10.50 -14.44 -3.81
C TRP A 254 9.76 -14.77 -5.10
N VAL A 255 8.49 -15.13 -4.98
CA VAL A 255 7.60 -15.35 -6.12
C VAL A 255 6.31 -14.57 -5.88
N ASP A 256 6.02 -13.55 -6.71
CA ASP A 256 4.73 -12.87 -6.78
C ASP A 256 3.84 -13.63 -7.77
N HIS A 257 2.83 -14.33 -7.25
CA HIS A 257 1.98 -15.24 -8.02
C HIS A 257 0.83 -14.55 -8.75
N GLY A 258 0.69 -13.23 -8.61
CA GLY A 258 -0.45 -12.50 -9.16
C GLY A 258 -1.64 -12.45 -8.20
N SER A 259 -2.82 -12.27 -8.78
CA SER A 259 -4.06 -11.98 -8.07
C SER A 259 -4.61 -13.18 -7.30
N VAL A 260 -5.03 -12.94 -6.07
CA VAL A 260 -5.82 -13.87 -5.24
C VAL A 260 -7.30 -13.79 -5.60
N THR A 261 -7.78 -12.56 -5.85
CA THR A 261 -9.12 -12.23 -6.31
C THR A 261 -9.03 -11.13 -7.36
N GLU A 262 -10.07 -10.99 -8.18
CA GLU A 262 -10.23 -9.88 -9.13
C GLU A 262 -11.49 -9.08 -8.78
N VAL A 263 -11.59 -7.84 -9.27
CA VAL A 263 -12.83 -7.05 -9.19
C VAL A 263 -13.65 -7.35 -10.46
N ASP A 264 -14.65 -8.21 -10.33
CA ASP A 264 -15.48 -8.70 -11.44
C ASP A 264 -16.96 -8.30 -11.35
N ALA A 265 -17.33 -7.54 -10.30
CA ALA A 265 -18.67 -6.99 -10.14
C ALA A 265 -18.67 -5.53 -9.70
N GLN A 266 -19.74 -4.83 -10.07
CA GLN A 266 -19.98 -3.41 -9.78
C GLN A 266 -19.98 -3.10 -8.27
N TRP A 267 -20.46 -4.03 -7.45
CA TRP A 267 -20.57 -3.90 -5.99
C TRP A 267 -19.30 -4.32 -5.23
N GLN A 268 -18.30 -4.88 -5.91
CA GLN A 268 -17.10 -5.40 -5.27
C GLN A 268 -16.05 -4.31 -5.04
N THR A 269 -15.72 -4.10 -3.78
CA THR A 269 -14.50 -3.48 -3.28
C THR A 269 -14.12 -4.26 -2.03
N VAL A 270 -12.84 -4.50 -1.80
CA VAL A 270 -12.40 -5.39 -0.73
C VAL A 270 -11.73 -4.62 0.41
N GLY A 271 -12.06 -4.98 1.63
CA GLY A 271 -11.38 -4.64 2.87
C GLY A 271 -10.42 -5.74 3.29
N THR A 272 -9.48 -5.38 4.17
CA THR A 272 -8.40 -6.29 4.57
C THR A 272 -8.95 -7.41 5.45
N GLY A 273 -8.19 -8.49 5.60
CA GLY A 273 -8.49 -9.55 6.57
C GLY A 273 -7.23 -10.37 6.83
N THR A 274 -7.34 -11.68 7.05
CA THR A 274 -6.18 -12.54 7.31
C THR A 274 -6.23 -13.85 6.56
N MET A 275 -5.04 -14.42 6.33
CA MET A 275 -4.89 -15.79 5.83
C MET A 275 -4.72 -16.75 7.02
N PHE A 276 -5.36 -17.91 6.95
CA PHE A 276 -5.28 -18.94 7.98
C PHE A 276 -5.46 -20.34 7.37
N PHE A 277 -5.06 -21.37 8.11
CA PHE A 277 -5.20 -22.76 7.68
C PHE A 277 -6.18 -23.49 8.60
N HIS A 278 -7.21 -24.07 8.01
CA HIS A 278 -8.27 -24.74 8.75
C HIS A 278 -8.70 -26.00 8.02
N LYS A 279 -8.83 -27.12 8.75
CA LYS A 279 -9.31 -28.41 8.25
C LYS A 279 -8.70 -28.85 6.90
N GLY A 280 -7.39 -28.65 6.75
CA GLY A 280 -6.65 -29.10 5.57
C GLY A 280 -6.66 -28.14 4.37
N LYS A 281 -7.19 -26.93 4.52
CA LYS A 281 -7.28 -25.92 3.46
C LYS A 281 -6.74 -24.57 3.92
N TYR A 282 -6.24 -23.79 2.98
CA TYR A 282 -5.89 -22.40 3.18
C TYR A 282 -7.11 -21.52 2.91
N TYR A 283 -7.36 -20.58 3.81
CA TYR A 283 -8.41 -19.57 3.68
C TYR A 283 -7.76 -18.19 3.70
N TYR A 284 -8.28 -17.28 2.89
CA TYR A 284 -8.06 -15.85 3.08
C TYR A 284 -9.43 -15.19 3.31
N CYS A 285 -9.66 -14.71 4.53
CA CYS A 285 -10.84 -13.92 4.83
C CYS A 285 -10.61 -12.45 4.48
N HIS A 286 -11.65 -11.79 4.01
CA HIS A 286 -11.64 -10.38 3.63
C HIS A 286 -13.03 -9.79 3.81
N GLY A 287 -13.10 -8.47 3.90
CA GLY A 287 -14.38 -7.78 3.86
C GLY A 287 -14.77 -7.38 2.44
N TYR A 288 -16.05 -7.36 2.10
CA TYR A 288 -16.55 -6.57 0.98
C TYR A 288 -17.06 -5.23 1.51
N HIS A 289 -16.42 -4.15 1.07
CA HIS A 289 -16.76 -2.75 1.36
C HIS A 289 -17.93 -2.23 0.49
N THR A 290 -18.87 -3.10 0.14
CA THR A 290 -19.99 -2.78 -0.75
C THR A 290 -20.84 -1.62 -0.24
N GLY A 291 -20.86 -1.39 1.07
CA GLY A 291 -21.51 -0.24 1.69
C GLY A 291 -20.94 1.13 1.29
N ARG A 292 -19.76 1.19 0.65
CA ARG A 292 -19.24 2.45 0.09
C ARG A 292 -19.92 2.84 -1.25
N MET A 293 -20.63 1.90 -1.91
CA MET A 293 -21.34 2.12 -3.19
C MET A 293 -22.85 1.98 -3.04
N LEU A 294 -23.31 1.15 -2.10
CA LEU A 294 -24.72 0.83 -1.93
C LEU A 294 -25.18 1.21 -0.53
N THR A 295 -26.47 1.53 -0.40
CA THR A 295 -27.06 1.88 0.90
C THR A 295 -27.22 0.65 1.79
N GLU A 296 -27.25 0.85 3.11
CA GLU A 296 -27.43 -0.25 4.08
C GLU A 296 -28.64 -1.15 3.77
N SER A 297 -29.72 -0.57 3.25
CA SER A 297 -30.96 -1.28 2.86
C SER A 297 -30.77 -2.32 1.74
N GLN A 298 -29.66 -2.25 1.01
CA GLN A 298 -29.30 -3.13 -0.09
C GLN A 298 -28.27 -4.19 0.30
N LEU A 299 -27.81 -4.22 1.55
CA LEU A 299 -26.69 -5.06 1.98
C LEU A 299 -27.16 -6.36 2.65
N GLY A 300 -26.45 -7.46 2.36
CA GLY A 300 -26.68 -8.80 2.92
C GLY A 300 -26.54 -8.85 4.44
N SER A 301 -25.81 -7.90 5.05
CA SER A 301 -25.69 -7.78 6.51
C SER A 301 -27.04 -7.67 7.23
N ILE A 302 -28.11 -7.21 6.57
CA ILE A 302 -29.47 -7.21 7.14
C ILE A 302 -29.91 -8.61 7.58
N LEU A 303 -29.57 -9.65 6.81
CA LEU A 303 -29.93 -11.03 7.15
C LEU A 303 -29.17 -11.49 8.41
N LEU A 304 -27.87 -11.21 8.44
CA LEU A 304 -26.98 -11.56 9.55
C LEU A 304 -27.33 -10.82 10.84
N TRP A 305 -27.71 -9.53 10.78
CA TRP A 305 -28.16 -8.78 11.96
C TRP A 305 -29.44 -9.37 12.54
N LYS A 306 -30.44 -9.68 11.70
CA LYS A 306 -31.68 -10.32 12.16
C LYS A 306 -31.44 -11.71 12.76
N GLU A 307 -30.53 -12.48 12.17
CA GLU A 307 -30.10 -13.77 12.73
C GLU A 307 -29.46 -13.57 14.10
N TYR A 308 -28.50 -12.65 14.23
CA TYR A 308 -27.84 -12.38 15.49
C TYR A 308 -28.80 -11.88 16.58
N GLU A 309 -29.72 -10.96 16.26
CA GLU A 309 -30.72 -10.46 17.20
C GLU A 309 -31.65 -11.56 17.71
N SER A 310 -31.96 -12.55 16.86
CA SER A 310 -32.89 -13.63 17.21
C SER A 310 -32.21 -14.83 17.87
N LEU A 311 -30.97 -15.16 17.49
CA LEU A 311 -30.27 -16.38 17.89
C LEU A 311 -29.03 -16.14 18.77
N GLY A 312 -28.49 -14.92 18.78
CA GLY A 312 -27.25 -14.57 19.49
C GLY A 312 -25.96 -15.05 18.80
N PHE A 313 -26.04 -15.44 17.53
CA PHE A 313 -24.90 -15.85 16.69
C PHE A 313 -25.22 -15.63 15.21
N THR A 314 -24.19 -15.65 14.36
CA THR A 314 -24.36 -15.67 12.89
C THR A 314 -23.88 -16.97 12.26
N THR A 315 -24.46 -17.32 11.10
CA THR A 315 -23.99 -18.39 10.22
C THR A 315 -23.78 -17.87 8.79
N ALA A 316 -23.06 -18.63 7.98
CA ALA A 316 -22.76 -18.22 6.61
C ALA A 316 -23.98 -18.34 5.68
N HIS A 317 -24.41 -17.21 5.11
CA HIS A 317 -25.43 -17.14 4.06
C HIS A 317 -24.82 -17.19 2.67
N ARG A 318 -25.46 -17.92 1.75
CA ARG A 318 -25.00 -18.01 0.35
C ARG A 318 -25.34 -16.73 -0.41
N TYR A 319 -24.51 -16.35 -1.38
CA TYR A 319 -24.79 -15.20 -2.25
C TYR A 319 -26.11 -15.33 -3.01
N GLU A 320 -26.51 -16.56 -3.36
CA GLU A 320 -27.79 -16.83 -3.99
C GLU A 320 -28.96 -16.46 -3.07
N GLU A 321 -28.90 -16.82 -1.79
CA GLU A 321 -29.92 -16.49 -0.79
C GLU A 321 -29.98 -14.97 -0.54
N ILE A 322 -28.83 -14.32 -0.45
CA ILE A 322 -28.74 -12.85 -0.33
C ILE A 322 -29.41 -12.18 -1.55
N ARG A 323 -29.13 -12.67 -2.75
CA ARG A 323 -29.71 -12.15 -4.00
C ARG A 323 -31.22 -12.41 -4.11
N GLU A 324 -31.71 -13.56 -3.67
CA GLU A 324 -33.16 -13.87 -3.64
C GLU A 324 -33.94 -12.88 -2.77
N ASN A 325 -33.29 -12.28 -1.78
CA ASN A 325 -33.84 -11.19 -0.95
C ASN A 325 -33.63 -9.79 -1.55
N GLY A 326 -33.10 -9.68 -2.77
CA GLY A 326 -32.81 -8.40 -3.42
C GLY A 326 -31.62 -7.65 -2.83
N LEU A 327 -30.73 -8.34 -2.11
CA LEU A 327 -29.57 -7.76 -1.43
C LEU A 327 -28.26 -8.12 -2.14
N PHE A 328 -27.18 -7.44 -1.77
CA PHE A 328 -25.82 -7.66 -2.25
C PHE A 328 -24.90 -8.13 -1.12
N PRO A 329 -23.94 -9.05 -1.40
CA PRO A 329 -22.94 -9.43 -0.41
C PRO A 329 -22.15 -8.21 0.08
N ASN A 330 -21.84 -8.17 1.38
CA ASN A 330 -20.94 -7.19 1.98
C ASN A 330 -20.20 -7.85 3.16
N GLY A 331 -19.43 -7.10 3.96
CA GLY A 331 -18.88 -7.64 5.22
C GLY A 331 -17.96 -8.85 5.02
N ALA A 332 -17.90 -9.77 5.97
CA ALA A 332 -16.89 -10.82 6.02
C ALA A 332 -17.19 -11.98 5.06
N ASN A 333 -16.23 -12.24 4.18
CA ASN A 333 -16.23 -13.23 3.11
C ASN A 333 -14.88 -13.97 3.10
N TYR A 334 -14.74 -15.00 2.27
CA TYR A 334 -13.49 -15.74 2.17
C TYR A 334 -13.24 -16.29 0.76
N VAL A 335 -11.98 -16.59 0.50
CA VAL A 335 -11.52 -17.42 -0.62
C VAL A 335 -10.75 -18.62 -0.10
N VAL A 336 -10.73 -19.73 -0.85
CA VAL A 336 -10.17 -21.01 -0.40
C VAL A 336 -9.12 -21.52 -1.39
N SER A 337 -8.03 -22.09 -0.90
CA SER A 337 -6.97 -22.70 -1.68
C SER A 337 -6.52 -24.05 -1.09
N ASP A 338 -6.09 -24.94 -1.98
CA ASP A 338 -5.50 -26.23 -1.62
C ASP A 338 -4.00 -26.13 -1.34
N ASP A 339 -3.31 -25.15 -1.95
CA ASP A 339 -1.85 -24.99 -1.91
C ASP A 339 -1.38 -23.65 -1.31
N GLY A 340 -2.33 -22.78 -0.96
CA GLY A 340 -2.08 -21.46 -0.39
C GLY A 340 -1.69 -20.41 -1.41
N VAL A 341 -1.78 -20.70 -2.72
CA VAL A 341 -1.45 -19.75 -3.80
C VAL A 341 -2.61 -19.61 -4.78
N HIS A 342 -3.21 -20.73 -5.21
CA HIS A 342 -4.31 -20.71 -6.17
C HIS A 342 -5.64 -20.69 -5.42
N PHE A 343 -6.18 -19.50 -5.23
CA PHE A 343 -7.45 -19.30 -4.51
C PHE A 343 -8.65 -19.33 -5.45
N LYS A 344 -9.77 -19.80 -4.89
CA LYS A 344 -11.10 -19.76 -5.51
C LYS A 344 -12.01 -18.96 -4.61
N SER A 345 -12.81 -18.09 -5.22
CA SER A 345 -13.80 -17.30 -4.48
C SER A 345 -14.76 -18.20 -3.71
N GLY A 346 -14.97 -17.87 -2.45
CA GLY A 346 -16.12 -18.37 -1.70
C GLY A 346 -17.41 -17.80 -2.28
N SER A 347 -18.53 -18.33 -1.82
CA SER A 347 -19.86 -17.92 -2.25
C SER A 347 -20.78 -17.57 -1.08
N LYS A 348 -20.18 -17.18 0.05
CA LYS A 348 -20.88 -16.97 1.31
C LYS A 348 -20.34 -15.77 2.07
N GLN A 349 -21.27 -15.07 2.72
CA GLN A 349 -21.01 -14.04 3.70
C GLN A 349 -21.37 -14.58 5.08
N PHE A 350 -20.50 -14.42 6.08
CA PHE A 350 -20.69 -15.01 7.42
C PHE A 350 -20.74 -14.00 8.56
N HIS A 351 -20.38 -12.75 8.31
CA HIS A 351 -20.46 -11.65 9.28
C HIS A 351 -20.58 -10.30 8.56
N TRP A 352 -21.02 -9.24 9.25
CA TRP A 352 -21.08 -7.87 8.69
C TRP A 352 -19.75 -7.09 8.83
N ALA A 353 -18.68 -7.74 9.31
CA ALA A 353 -17.41 -7.07 9.54
C ALA A 353 -16.67 -6.85 8.23
N GLU A 354 -16.35 -5.60 7.94
CA GLU A 354 -15.66 -5.20 6.70
C GLU A 354 -14.13 -5.32 6.77
N ASN A 355 -13.56 -5.56 7.95
CA ASN A 355 -12.14 -5.87 8.12
C ASN A 355 -11.95 -7.05 9.10
N PRO A 356 -12.33 -8.29 8.71
CA PRO A 356 -12.28 -9.45 9.59
C PRO A 356 -10.87 -10.06 9.67
N SER A 357 -10.28 -10.13 10.86
CA SER A 357 -9.02 -10.85 11.09
C SER A 357 -9.24 -12.14 11.86
N ILE A 358 -9.17 -13.28 11.17
CA ILE A 358 -9.37 -14.63 11.71
C ILE A 358 -8.04 -15.32 12.00
N TYR A 359 -7.97 -16.00 13.15
CA TYR A 359 -6.85 -16.82 13.59
C TYR A 359 -7.34 -18.19 14.04
N THR A 360 -6.54 -19.22 13.75
CA THR A 360 -6.79 -20.58 14.23
C THR A 360 -6.19 -20.76 15.62
N ASN A 361 -7.02 -21.21 16.55
CA ASN A 361 -6.63 -21.52 17.93
C ASN A 361 -6.00 -22.91 18.03
N ASN A 362 -5.29 -23.16 19.13
CA ASN A 362 -4.63 -24.46 19.39
C ASN A 362 -5.61 -25.64 19.47
N ASP A 363 -6.86 -25.40 19.85
CA ASP A 363 -7.94 -26.40 19.90
C ASP A 363 -8.59 -26.66 18.52
N GLY A 364 -8.16 -25.93 17.48
CA GLY A 364 -8.70 -26.00 16.12
C GLY A 364 -9.88 -25.07 15.85
N SER A 365 -10.42 -24.40 16.87
CA SER A 365 -11.44 -23.36 16.70
C SER A 365 -10.86 -22.10 16.05
N LEU A 366 -11.74 -21.18 15.67
CA LEU A 366 -11.40 -19.91 15.04
C LEU A 366 -11.78 -18.75 15.95
N SER A 367 -10.91 -17.75 16.04
CA SER A 367 -11.19 -16.45 16.66
C SER A 367 -11.08 -15.35 15.63
N MET A 368 -12.08 -14.47 15.58
CA MET A 368 -12.10 -13.28 14.73
C MET A 368 -11.99 -12.02 15.60
N TYR A 369 -10.99 -11.19 15.32
CA TYR A 369 -10.88 -9.84 15.84
C TYR A 369 -11.39 -8.87 14.77
N CYS A 370 -12.31 -7.98 15.14
CA CYS A 370 -12.81 -6.93 14.25
C CYS A 370 -13.34 -5.74 15.07
N GLY A 371 -13.85 -4.70 14.40
CA GLY A 371 -14.45 -3.53 15.04
C GLY A 371 -15.74 -3.77 15.82
N PHE A 372 -16.24 -5.01 15.83
CA PHE A 372 -17.47 -5.42 16.51
C PHE A 372 -17.19 -6.42 17.65
N GLY A 373 -15.97 -6.40 18.19
CA GLY A 373 -15.54 -7.29 19.27
C GLY A 373 -14.78 -8.52 18.80
N THR A 374 -14.60 -9.46 19.72
CA THR A 374 -13.95 -10.76 19.49
C THR A 374 -15.02 -11.83 19.36
N TRP A 375 -14.95 -12.60 18.27
CA TRP A 375 -15.93 -13.63 17.93
C TRP A 375 -15.26 -14.99 17.81
N LYS A 376 -15.98 -16.06 18.15
CA LYS A 376 -15.47 -17.44 18.10
C LYS A 376 -16.39 -18.36 17.30
N ALA A 377 -15.81 -19.30 16.56
CA ALA A 377 -16.53 -20.38 15.84
C ALA A 377 -15.68 -21.66 15.75
N GLU A 378 -16.33 -22.81 15.54
CA GLU A 378 -15.66 -24.10 15.28
C GLU A 378 -15.36 -24.33 13.78
N ASP A 379 -15.94 -23.51 12.92
CA ASP A 379 -15.81 -23.55 11.47
C ASP A 379 -15.99 -22.13 10.89
N ILE A 380 -15.48 -21.90 9.68
CA ILE A 380 -15.59 -20.62 8.98
C ILE A 380 -17.05 -20.26 8.69
N ASP A 381 -17.90 -21.27 8.48
CA ASP A 381 -19.34 -21.06 8.24
C ASP A 381 -20.14 -20.75 9.52
N GLY A 382 -19.46 -20.72 10.68
CA GLY A 382 -20.06 -20.48 11.98
C GLY A 382 -20.51 -21.77 12.68
N PRO A 383 -21.35 -21.66 13.74
CA PRO A 383 -21.91 -20.41 14.26
C PRO A 383 -20.84 -19.52 14.88
N TRP A 384 -20.83 -18.24 14.51
CA TRP A 384 -19.98 -17.21 15.09
C TRP A 384 -20.66 -16.56 16.29
N ARG A 385 -20.02 -16.65 17.46
CA ARG A 385 -20.54 -16.14 18.73
C ARG A 385 -19.66 -15.03 19.26
N LEU A 386 -20.26 -13.95 19.73
CA LEU A 386 -19.55 -12.87 20.40
C LEU A 386 -19.00 -13.38 21.74
N GLU A 387 -17.68 -13.31 21.90
CA GLU A 387 -16.96 -13.69 23.12
C GLU A 387 -16.65 -12.46 23.99
N ASP A 388 -16.21 -11.37 23.37
CA ASP A 388 -15.95 -10.10 24.06
C ASP A 388 -16.38 -8.92 23.19
N ALA A 389 -17.39 -8.16 23.64
CA ALA A 389 -17.91 -6.99 22.95
C ALA A 389 -16.96 -5.78 23.01
N ASN A 390 -16.01 -5.75 23.93
CA ASN A 390 -15.20 -4.58 24.25
C ASN A 390 -13.75 -4.69 23.75
N PHE A 391 -13.38 -5.84 23.19
CA PHE A 391 -12.03 -6.07 22.68
C PHE A 391 -12.05 -6.58 21.23
N PRO A 392 -11.23 -6.03 20.33
CA PRO A 392 -10.28 -4.94 20.57
C PRO A 392 -10.96 -3.57 20.64
N PRO A 393 -10.56 -2.70 21.58
CA PRO A 393 -11.15 -1.38 21.70
C PRO A 393 -10.68 -0.50 20.54
N SER A 394 -11.60 0.25 19.94
CA SER A 394 -11.33 1.23 18.89
C SER A 394 -12.25 2.44 19.07
N GLY A 395 -11.92 3.56 18.44
CA GLY A 395 -12.75 4.76 18.52
C GLY A 395 -12.16 5.87 19.39
N ALA A 396 -12.88 6.99 19.43
CA ALA A 396 -12.46 8.21 20.13
C ALA A 396 -12.35 8.05 21.65
N GLN A 397 -12.90 6.99 22.24
CA GLN A 397 -12.79 6.69 23.67
C GLN A 397 -11.47 5.99 24.06
N THR A 398 -10.70 5.51 23.09
CA THR A 398 -9.41 4.85 23.36
C THR A 398 -8.29 5.85 23.64
N ASP A 399 -7.31 5.48 24.46
CA ASP A 399 -6.17 6.34 24.80
C ASP A 399 -5.38 6.77 23.55
N MET A 400 -5.27 5.87 22.58
CA MET A 400 -4.53 6.06 21.33
C MET A 400 -5.42 6.44 20.14
N LYS A 401 -6.73 6.65 20.34
CA LYS A 401 -7.71 7.14 19.35
C LYS A 401 -7.63 6.36 18.02
N ASN A 402 -7.47 5.05 18.13
CA ASN A 402 -7.20 4.11 17.05
C ASN A 402 -8.49 3.78 16.24
N THR A 403 -8.32 3.22 15.03
CA THR A 403 -9.38 2.65 14.18
C THR A 403 -9.44 1.12 14.28
N ALA A 404 -10.59 0.53 13.97
CA ALA A 404 -10.77 -0.93 13.94
C ALA A 404 -10.16 -1.64 12.71
N GLU A 405 -9.17 -1.04 12.06
CA GLU A 405 -8.59 -1.53 10.82
C GLU A 405 -7.52 -2.60 11.11
N CYS A 406 -7.45 -3.63 10.26
CA CYS A 406 -6.36 -4.61 10.20
C CYS A 406 -5.85 -5.15 11.56
N PRO A 407 -6.70 -5.74 12.43
CA PRO A 407 -6.21 -6.40 13.65
C PRO A 407 -5.16 -7.47 13.32
N SER A 408 -4.00 -7.41 13.96
CA SER A 408 -2.91 -8.37 13.80
C SER A 408 -2.56 -9.02 15.15
N PHE A 409 -2.95 -10.27 15.34
CA PHE A 409 -2.71 -11.06 16.55
C PHE A 409 -1.57 -12.06 16.38
N PHE A 410 -0.72 -12.19 17.39
CA PHE A 410 0.26 -13.28 17.48
C PHE A 410 0.68 -13.57 18.92
N GLU A 411 1.14 -14.80 19.16
CA GLU A 411 1.71 -15.24 20.44
C GLU A 411 3.22 -15.49 20.32
N TRP A 412 4.01 -15.03 21.29
CA TRP A 412 5.47 -15.23 21.29
C TRP A 412 6.06 -15.33 22.70
N ASN A 413 6.72 -16.46 22.98
CA ASN A 413 7.41 -16.77 24.25
C ASN A 413 6.56 -16.52 25.53
N GLY A 414 5.27 -16.87 25.47
CA GLY A 414 4.32 -16.72 26.58
C GLY A 414 3.60 -15.37 26.62
N TYR A 415 3.86 -14.46 25.68
CA TYR A 415 3.12 -13.20 25.56
C TYR A 415 2.15 -13.25 24.38
N ARG A 416 1.03 -12.54 24.48
CA ARG A 416 0.12 -12.27 23.36
C ARG A 416 0.20 -10.80 22.99
N TYR A 417 0.16 -10.54 21.69
CA TYR A 417 0.22 -9.22 21.11
C TYR A 417 -0.95 -9.01 20.17
N LEU A 418 -1.51 -7.80 20.20
CA LEU A 418 -2.45 -7.34 19.21
C LEU A 418 -2.02 -5.95 18.73
N MET A 419 -1.84 -5.81 17.43
CA MET A 419 -1.74 -4.52 16.75
C MET A 419 -3.09 -4.24 16.09
N MET A 420 -3.53 -3.00 16.05
CA MET A 420 -4.72 -2.64 15.30
C MET A 420 -4.63 -1.20 14.82
N GLY A 421 -5.12 -0.96 13.61
CA GLY A 421 -5.19 0.34 12.97
C GLY A 421 -3.84 1.06 12.98
N TRP A 422 -3.91 2.38 13.15
CA TRP A 422 -2.77 3.27 13.00
C TRP A 422 -1.90 3.43 14.25
N THR A 423 -2.44 3.14 15.44
CA THR A 423 -1.81 3.47 16.73
C THR A 423 -2.09 2.47 17.84
N GLY A 424 -2.91 1.44 17.61
CA GLY A 424 -3.33 0.50 18.65
C GLY A 424 -2.30 -0.61 18.86
N PHE A 425 -1.81 -0.76 20.09
CA PHE A 425 -0.88 -1.85 20.43
C PHE A 425 -1.07 -2.36 21.86
N TRP A 426 -1.52 -3.60 21.96
CA TRP A 426 -1.76 -4.26 23.23
C TRP A 426 -0.87 -5.48 23.42
N GLN A 427 -0.48 -5.70 24.67
CA GLN A 427 0.36 -6.82 25.08
C GLN A 427 -0.17 -7.40 26.38
N THR A 428 -0.12 -8.72 26.56
CA THR A 428 -0.37 -9.34 27.87
C THR A 428 0.87 -9.29 28.77
N GLU A 429 0.69 -9.60 30.05
CA GLU A 429 1.78 -10.15 30.86
C GLU A 429 2.14 -11.57 30.38
N LYS A 430 3.28 -12.07 30.84
CA LYS A 430 3.71 -13.44 30.50
C LYS A 430 2.71 -14.45 31.04
N ASP A 431 2.25 -15.34 30.18
CA ASP A 431 1.27 -16.40 30.41
C ASP A 431 -0.08 -15.85 30.93
N GLY A 432 -0.32 -14.55 30.75
CA GLY A 432 -1.55 -13.86 31.13
C GLY A 432 -2.55 -13.75 29.98
N ASN A 433 -3.80 -13.42 30.33
CA ASN A 433 -4.89 -13.26 29.35
C ASN A 433 -5.34 -11.81 29.16
N ALA A 434 -5.03 -10.92 30.10
CA ALA A 434 -5.46 -9.52 30.04
C ALA A 434 -4.52 -8.69 29.15
N PHE A 435 -5.09 -8.04 28.14
CA PHE A 435 -4.37 -7.11 27.28
C PHE A 435 -4.18 -5.75 27.96
N ILE A 436 -2.96 -5.25 27.92
CA ILE A 436 -2.56 -3.94 28.43
C ILE A 436 -2.27 -3.04 27.22
N ASP A 437 -2.84 -1.83 27.19
CA ASP A 437 -2.49 -0.82 26.18
C ASP A 437 -1.07 -0.32 26.43
N THR A 438 -0.14 -0.77 25.59
CA THR A 438 1.28 -0.44 25.71
C THR A 438 1.68 0.67 24.73
N ALA A 439 0.86 0.94 23.71
CA ALA A 439 0.98 2.14 22.91
C ALA A 439 0.75 3.41 23.75
N ALA A 440 -0.23 3.40 24.67
CA ALA A 440 -0.46 4.50 25.61
C ALA A 440 0.73 4.79 26.55
N GLN A 441 1.69 3.87 26.64
CA GLN A 441 2.92 3.97 27.41
C GLN A 441 4.16 4.27 26.53
N GLY A 442 3.98 4.42 25.22
CA GLY A 442 5.05 4.65 24.25
C GLY A 442 5.91 3.43 23.94
N PHE A 443 5.40 2.21 24.13
CA PHE A 443 6.08 0.95 23.83
C PHE A 443 5.59 0.27 22.54
N ASP A 444 4.84 0.99 21.70
CA ASP A 444 4.39 0.48 20.40
C ASP A 444 5.56 0.20 19.44
N ILE A 445 5.25 -0.47 18.33
CA ILE A 445 6.21 -0.87 17.30
C ILE A 445 5.97 -0.19 15.95
N TYR A 446 5.16 0.87 15.90
CA TYR A 446 5.01 1.62 14.66
C TYR A 446 6.30 2.40 14.38
N ASP A 447 6.88 2.19 13.20
CA ASP A 447 8.15 2.80 12.79
C ASP A 447 8.02 3.68 11.55
N GLY A 448 6.82 3.86 11.01
CA GLY A 448 6.58 4.48 9.70
C GLY A 448 5.62 3.68 8.82
N LEU A 449 5.54 2.36 9.08
CA LEU A 449 4.66 1.47 8.33
C LEU A 449 3.17 1.71 8.63
N GLY A 450 2.36 1.70 7.57
CA GLY A 450 0.91 1.72 7.61
C GLY A 450 0.34 0.33 7.88
N VAL A 451 -0.57 0.27 8.87
CA VAL A 451 -1.29 -0.94 9.34
C VAL A 451 -0.47 -2.25 9.25
N PRO A 452 0.75 -2.30 9.84
CA PRO A 452 1.60 -3.47 9.72
C PRO A 452 1.00 -4.69 10.42
N MET A 453 1.25 -5.87 9.83
CA MET A 453 0.89 -7.17 10.42
C MET A 453 2.14 -7.97 10.76
N ALA A 454 2.04 -8.91 11.69
CA ALA A 454 3.16 -9.75 12.11
C ALA A 454 2.78 -11.23 12.17
N VAL A 455 3.74 -12.09 11.85
CA VAL A 455 3.57 -13.54 11.90
C VAL A 455 4.81 -14.23 12.48
N LYS A 456 4.57 -15.27 13.29
CA LYS A 456 5.64 -16.12 13.83
C LYS A 456 5.99 -17.23 12.85
N THR A 457 7.28 -17.51 12.70
CA THR A 457 7.82 -18.60 11.88
C THR A 457 8.13 -19.85 12.72
N ASP A 458 8.38 -20.99 12.08
CA ASP A 458 8.70 -22.26 12.76
C ASP A 458 10.03 -22.19 13.53
N ASP A 459 10.98 -21.36 13.08
CA ASP A 459 12.25 -21.10 13.75
C ASP A 459 12.17 -20.01 14.83
N ASN A 460 10.95 -19.70 15.30
CA ASN A 460 10.65 -18.77 16.40
C ASN A 460 11.06 -17.31 16.14
N ARG A 461 11.22 -16.91 14.86
CA ARG A 461 11.29 -15.51 14.45
C ARG A 461 9.88 -14.93 14.38
N VAL A 462 9.77 -13.62 14.47
CA VAL A 462 8.53 -12.90 14.14
C VAL A 462 8.84 -11.88 13.07
N ILE A 463 8.20 -12.04 11.92
CA ILE A 463 8.37 -11.16 10.76
C ILE A 463 7.18 -10.22 10.71
N MET A 464 7.47 -8.93 10.63
CA MET A 464 6.48 -7.87 10.43
C MET A 464 6.65 -7.30 9.02
N GLY A 465 5.54 -7.05 8.35
CA GLY A 465 5.48 -6.37 7.07
C GLY A 465 4.52 -5.20 7.15
N GLY A 466 4.70 -4.21 6.30
CA GLY A 466 3.82 -3.05 6.21
C GLY A 466 4.05 -2.30 4.91
N TRP A 467 3.10 -1.43 4.57
CA TRP A 467 3.23 -0.51 3.44
C TRP A 467 3.57 0.90 3.92
N LEU A 468 3.94 1.80 3.01
CA LEU A 468 4.29 3.19 3.34
C LEU A 468 3.36 4.19 2.66
N TYR A 469 3.07 5.31 3.30
CA TYR A 469 2.41 6.42 2.59
C TYR A 469 3.31 6.97 1.48
N GLY A 470 2.74 7.08 0.28
CA GLY A 470 3.39 7.58 -0.93
C GLY A 470 2.97 9.01 -1.26
N LEU A 471 2.67 9.23 -2.55
CA LEU A 471 1.92 10.41 -3.02
C LEU A 471 0.46 10.39 -2.56
N GLY A 472 -0.03 9.22 -2.14
CA GLY A 472 -1.32 9.00 -1.50
C GLY A 472 -1.31 7.68 -0.71
N TRP A 473 -2.46 7.03 -0.62
CA TRP A 473 -2.59 5.70 -0.01
C TRP A 473 -1.85 4.65 -0.86
N GLY A 474 -1.16 3.71 -0.21
CA GLY A 474 -0.31 2.71 -0.85
C GLY A 474 0.99 3.26 -1.46
N SER A 475 2.08 2.51 -1.32
CA SER A 475 3.31 2.72 -2.11
C SER A 475 4.15 1.44 -2.20
N LEU A 476 5.08 1.26 -1.25
CA LEU A 476 6.08 0.20 -1.19
C LEU A 476 5.85 -0.67 0.03
N ILE A 477 6.23 -1.95 -0.07
CA ILE A 477 6.25 -2.88 1.06
C ILE A 477 7.65 -2.96 1.64
N VAL A 478 7.72 -2.97 2.96
CA VAL A 478 8.95 -3.15 3.72
C VAL A 478 8.73 -4.16 4.85
N HIS A 479 9.77 -4.92 5.15
CA HIS A 479 9.77 -5.97 6.18
C HIS A 479 10.71 -5.62 7.34
N ARG A 480 10.38 -6.15 8.52
CA ARG A 480 11.15 -6.10 9.76
C ARG A 480 11.20 -7.48 10.40
N GLU A 481 12.28 -7.77 11.08
CA GLU A 481 12.31 -8.84 12.06
C GLU A 481 12.12 -8.24 13.45
N LEU A 482 11.09 -8.69 14.17
CA LEU A 482 10.83 -8.25 15.53
C LEU A 482 11.82 -8.91 16.50
N LEU A 483 12.12 -8.18 17.57
CA LEU A 483 12.99 -8.61 18.67
C LEU A 483 12.19 -8.56 19.96
N GLN A 484 12.30 -9.57 20.81
CA GLN A 484 11.67 -9.56 22.14
C GLN A 484 12.71 -9.34 23.23
N PHE A 485 12.47 -8.35 24.08
CA PHE A 485 13.28 -8.02 25.25
C PHE A 485 12.55 -8.42 26.54
N GLU A 486 13.17 -8.10 27.68
CA GLU A 486 12.56 -8.30 28.99
C GLU A 486 11.14 -7.75 29.07
N LYS A 487 10.28 -8.45 29.83
CA LYS A 487 8.85 -8.15 29.99
C LYS A 487 8.06 -8.17 28.67
N GLY A 488 8.55 -8.92 27.68
CA GLY A 488 7.88 -9.06 26.38
C GLY A 488 7.92 -7.80 25.53
N ARG A 489 8.74 -6.79 25.87
CA ARG A 489 8.81 -5.55 25.09
C ARG A 489 9.43 -5.80 23.73
N LEU A 490 8.85 -5.20 22.71
CA LEU A 490 9.29 -5.42 21.34
C LEU A 490 10.23 -4.30 20.86
N GLY A 491 11.21 -4.70 20.08
CA GLY A 491 11.92 -3.84 19.14
C GLY A 491 11.96 -4.50 17.77
N MET A 492 12.80 -4.00 16.88
CA MET A 492 12.90 -4.55 15.54
C MET A 492 14.22 -4.18 14.87
N ARG A 493 14.54 -4.93 13.82
CA ARG A 493 15.68 -4.71 12.93
C ARG A 493 15.26 -4.97 11.48
N TRP A 494 16.11 -4.62 10.52
CA TRP A 494 15.89 -5.06 9.14
C TRP A 494 16.02 -6.57 9.01
N LEU A 495 15.37 -7.16 8.00
CA LEU A 495 15.60 -8.57 7.66
C LEU A 495 17.09 -8.77 7.33
N PRO A 496 17.82 -9.64 8.05
CA PRO A 496 19.24 -9.90 7.77
C PRO A 496 19.51 -10.34 6.33
N GLU A 497 18.56 -11.08 5.74
CA GLU A 497 18.62 -11.58 4.37
C GLU A 497 18.65 -10.44 3.34
N CYS A 498 17.91 -9.37 3.60
CA CYS A 498 17.73 -8.24 2.68
C CYS A 498 18.54 -6.99 3.05
N ALA A 499 19.13 -6.95 4.25
CA ALA A 499 19.93 -5.82 4.72
C ALA A 499 21.18 -5.62 3.84
N PRO A 500 21.52 -4.38 3.44
CA PRO A 500 22.77 -4.09 2.74
C PRO A 500 24.00 -4.48 3.57
N SER A 501 25.09 -4.86 2.90
CA SER A 501 26.34 -5.23 3.55
C SER A 501 27.51 -4.36 3.05
N PRO A 502 28.33 -3.76 3.94
CA PRO A 502 29.55 -3.06 3.57
C PRO A 502 30.53 -3.83 2.68
N SER A 503 30.50 -5.17 2.74
CA SER A 503 31.37 -6.03 1.93
C SER A 503 30.88 -6.21 0.49
N GLU A 504 29.62 -5.89 0.23
CA GLU A 504 28.96 -6.09 -1.07
C GLU A 504 28.77 -4.77 -1.82
N GLU A 505 28.60 -3.67 -1.08
CA GLU A 505 28.35 -2.35 -1.63
C GLU A 505 29.63 -1.55 -1.91
N LYS A 506 29.55 -0.63 -2.89
CA LYS A 506 30.69 0.22 -3.24
C LYS A 506 30.84 1.36 -2.24
N CYS A 507 31.84 1.28 -1.36
CA CYS A 507 32.21 2.37 -0.47
C CYS A 507 32.65 3.61 -1.27
N ILE A 508 31.95 4.74 -1.11
CA ILE A 508 32.27 6.01 -1.76
C ILE A 508 32.87 7.04 -0.80
N SER A 509 32.62 6.90 0.51
CA SER A 509 33.25 7.72 1.54
C SER A 509 33.42 6.89 2.80
N ARG A 510 34.58 7.03 3.47
CA ARG A 510 34.83 6.51 4.81
C ARG A 510 35.70 7.49 5.57
N LYS A 511 35.25 7.92 6.75
CA LYS A 511 35.96 8.85 7.63
C LYS A 511 35.93 8.35 9.07
N THR A 512 36.95 8.73 9.83
CA THR A 512 37.10 8.42 11.26
C THR A 512 37.14 9.71 12.06
N ASN A 513 36.64 9.70 13.30
CA ASN A 513 36.60 10.87 14.19
C ASN A 513 35.97 12.08 13.49
N VAL A 514 34.74 11.91 13.01
CA VAL A 514 34.08 12.94 12.20
C VAL A 514 33.59 14.07 13.10
N GLU A 515 33.97 15.29 12.75
CA GLU A 515 33.57 16.50 13.46
C GLU A 515 32.09 16.83 13.20
N SER A 516 31.45 17.47 14.19
CA SER A 516 30.09 17.98 14.02
C SER A 516 30.07 19.08 12.95
N GLY A 517 29.11 19.01 12.03
CA GLY A 517 29.00 19.88 10.86
C GLY A 517 29.65 19.31 9.59
N ALA A 518 30.30 18.15 9.65
CA ALA A 518 30.88 17.53 8.45
C ALA A 518 29.80 17.21 7.40
N CYS A 519 30.02 17.65 6.17
CA CYS A 519 29.12 17.48 5.04
C CYS A 519 29.74 16.62 3.93
N PHE A 520 28.93 15.77 3.31
CA PHE A 520 29.33 14.82 2.30
C PHE A 520 28.40 14.91 1.08
N SER A 521 28.95 15.18 -0.09
CA SER A 521 28.18 15.23 -1.34
C SER A 521 27.91 13.83 -1.89
N VAL A 522 26.70 13.64 -2.40
CA VAL A 522 26.24 12.43 -3.08
C VAL A 522 25.55 12.80 -4.40
N LYS A 523 25.38 11.81 -5.27
CA LYS A 523 24.68 12.00 -6.54
C LYS A 523 23.17 11.93 -6.29
N GLU A 524 22.43 12.90 -6.83
CA GLU A 524 20.97 12.90 -6.76
C GLU A 524 20.34 11.68 -7.44
N ARG A 525 19.08 11.34 -7.11
CA ARG A 525 18.33 10.24 -7.72
C ARG A 525 19.09 8.91 -7.71
N ASN A 526 19.74 8.59 -6.59
CA ASN A 526 20.48 7.36 -6.38
C ASN A 526 20.22 6.84 -4.96
N SER A 527 20.40 5.54 -4.76
CA SER A 527 20.25 4.91 -3.45
C SER A 527 21.59 4.74 -2.71
N TYR A 528 21.58 4.93 -1.40
CA TYR A 528 22.76 4.89 -0.55
C TYR A 528 22.52 4.07 0.72
N TYR A 529 23.57 3.38 1.16
CA TYR A 529 23.65 2.79 2.48
C TYR A 529 24.69 3.53 3.33
N ILE A 530 24.34 3.85 4.57
CA ILE A 530 25.14 4.68 5.48
C ILE A 530 25.35 3.93 6.79
N GLU A 531 26.58 3.96 7.32
CA GLU A 531 26.90 3.50 8.66
C GLU A 531 27.58 4.59 9.48
N CYS A 532 27.01 4.86 10.65
CA CYS A 532 27.52 5.80 11.65
C CYS A 532 27.83 5.04 12.95
N GLU A 533 29.10 4.87 13.29
CA GLU A 533 29.50 4.39 14.61
C GLU A 533 29.52 5.57 15.60
N VAL A 534 28.67 5.52 16.62
CA VAL A 534 28.46 6.61 17.57
C VAL A 534 28.96 6.21 18.95
N VAL A 535 29.69 7.13 19.59
CA VAL A 535 30.06 7.05 21.01
C VAL A 535 29.29 8.14 21.75
N PRO A 536 28.20 7.81 22.46
CA PRO A 536 27.44 8.79 23.21
C PRO A 536 28.17 9.17 24.51
N GLU A 537 28.02 10.41 24.94
CA GLU A 537 28.31 10.85 26.31
C GLU A 537 26.99 11.09 27.07
N GLN A 538 27.06 11.52 28.33
CA GLN A 538 25.86 11.76 29.13
C GLN A 538 24.99 12.84 28.46
N ASN A 539 23.69 12.53 28.29
CA ASN A 539 22.74 13.39 27.56
C ASN A 539 23.20 13.73 26.13
N GLY A 540 23.92 12.80 25.49
CA GLY A 540 24.37 12.93 24.10
C GLY A 540 23.22 12.85 23.09
N ALA A 541 23.37 13.59 22.00
CA ALA A 541 22.49 13.55 20.85
C ALA A 541 23.30 13.61 19.55
N ILE A 542 22.79 12.96 18.51
CA ILE A 542 23.36 13.03 17.16
C ILE A 542 22.25 13.26 16.14
N ALA A 543 22.57 13.98 15.06
CA ALA A 543 21.68 14.13 13.93
C ALA A 543 22.39 13.85 12.61
N VAL A 544 21.66 13.27 11.66
CA VAL A 544 22.06 13.11 10.26
C VAL A 544 21.07 13.90 9.42
N GLY A 545 21.53 14.98 8.80
CA GLY A 545 20.76 15.81 7.89
C GLY A 545 20.91 15.36 6.44
N PHE A 546 19.83 15.46 5.68
CA PHE A 546 19.73 15.12 4.26
C PHE A 546 19.16 16.34 3.52
N SER A 547 19.98 16.92 2.64
CA SER A 547 19.65 18.13 1.90
C SER A 547 19.86 17.96 0.40
N GLY A 548 19.17 18.76 -0.40
CA GLY A 548 19.27 18.75 -1.86
C GLY A 548 18.13 19.53 -2.49
N GLU A 549 17.57 19.01 -3.58
CA GLU A 549 16.33 19.56 -4.15
C GLU A 549 15.12 19.04 -3.35
N GLY A 550 14.13 19.89 -3.10
CA GLY A 550 12.99 19.57 -2.22
C GLY A 550 13.24 19.96 -0.76
N GLU A 551 12.35 19.52 0.14
CA GLU A 551 12.39 19.88 1.56
C GLU A 551 13.43 19.03 2.31
N PRO A 552 14.47 19.62 2.93
CA PRO A 552 15.49 18.89 3.64
C PRO A 552 14.94 18.29 4.95
N CYS A 553 15.49 17.15 5.36
CA CYS A 553 15.07 16.45 6.57
C CYS A 553 16.24 15.89 7.37
N ARG A 554 16.00 15.49 8.61
CA ARG A 554 17.01 14.93 9.52
C ARG A 554 16.47 13.72 10.26
N ILE A 555 17.37 12.81 10.61
CA ILE A 555 17.18 11.83 11.68
C ILE A 555 17.93 12.33 12.90
N LEU A 556 17.25 12.45 14.05
CA LEU A 556 17.81 12.89 15.33
C LEU A 556 17.64 11.79 16.37
N LEU A 557 18.73 11.38 17.03
CA LEU A 557 18.69 10.47 18.17
C LEU A 557 19.12 11.23 19.42
N ASP A 558 18.33 11.12 20.48
CA ASP A 558 18.54 11.85 21.74
C ASP A 558 18.53 10.88 22.92
N ASN A 559 19.69 10.70 23.55
CA ASN A 559 19.87 9.79 24.67
C ASN A 559 19.24 10.32 25.98
N ALA A 560 19.12 11.64 26.13
CA ALA A 560 18.53 12.23 27.34
C ALA A 560 17.04 11.91 27.43
N THR A 561 16.34 12.03 26.31
CA THR A 561 14.89 11.75 26.21
C THR A 561 14.58 10.33 25.74
N LYS A 562 15.60 9.55 25.32
CA LYS A 562 15.44 8.20 24.74
C LYS A 562 14.52 8.20 23.52
N THR A 563 14.72 9.15 22.61
CA THR A 563 13.87 9.33 21.43
C THR A 563 14.64 9.23 20.12
N ALA A 564 13.94 8.80 19.07
CA ALA A 564 14.40 8.91 17.69
C ALA A 564 13.36 9.71 16.90
N GLU A 565 13.79 10.75 16.23
CA GLU A 565 12.93 11.68 15.50
C GLU A 565 13.37 11.74 14.03
N VAL A 566 12.38 11.81 13.14
CA VAL A 566 12.61 12.25 11.76
C VAL A 566 11.78 13.50 11.53
N ASN A 567 12.43 14.60 11.12
CA ASN A 567 11.79 15.91 10.99
C ASN A 567 12.44 16.72 9.86
N THR A 568 11.87 17.89 9.56
CA THR A 568 12.50 18.90 8.70
C THR A 568 13.87 19.32 9.25
N PHE A 569 14.76 19.74 8.36
CA PHE A 569 16.14 20.02 8.73
C PHE A 569 16.53 21.49 8.50
N ASN A 570 16.76 22.18 9.62
CA ASN A 570 17.42 23.48 9.64
C ASN A 570 18.84 23.34 10.23
N PRO A 571 19.91 23.53 9.43
CA PRO A 571 21.29 23.40 9.89
C PRO A 571 21.68 24.42 10.97
N SER A 572 20.96 25.53 11.11
CA SER A 572 21.20 26.53 12.16
C SER A 572 20.54 26.18 13.50
N LYS A 573 19.63 25.20 13.53
CA LYS A 573 18.85 24.80 14.71
C LYS A 573 18.76 23.29 14.85
N VAL A 574 19.88 22.59 14.75
CA VAL A 574 19.87 21.11 14.67
C VAL A 574 19.32 20.43 15.94
N PHE A 575 19.68 20.94 17.12
CA PHE A 575 19.26 20.36 18.41
C PHE A 575 18.24 21.22 19.16
N ASP A 576 18.05 22.47 18.73
CA ASP A 576 17.23 23.48 19.41
C ASP A 576 15.94 23.82 18.62
N ASP A 577 15.63 23.06 17.56
CA ASP A 577 14.37 23.21 16.83
C ASP A 577 13.17 22.72 17.63
N GLU A 578 11.97 23.04 17.13
CA GLU A 578 10.75 22.42 17.65
C GLU A 578 10.81 20.89 17.49
N ARG A 579 10.71 20.19 18.63
CA ARG A 579 10.78 18.73 18.72
C ARG A 579 9.39 18.14 18.55
N ILE A 580 9.28 17.05 17.82
CA ILE A 580 8.02 16.32 17.70
C ILE A 580 7.82 15.49 18.97
N LEU A 581 6.61 15.57 19.53
CA LEU A 581 6.24 14.74 20.67
C LEU A 581 5.98 13.28 20.22
N PRO A 582 6.41 12.27 20.99
CA PRO A 582 6.06 10.89 20.70
C PRO A 582 4.53 10.64 20.69
N PRO A 583 4.03 9.64 19.93
CA PRO A 583 2.60 9.39 19.72
C PRO A 583 1.75 9.37 20.99
N HIS A 584 2.19 8.66 22.02
CA HIS A 584 1.45 8.52 23.29
C HIS A 584 1.20 9.86 24.02
N ILE A 585 1.97 10.90 23.69
CA ILE A 585 1.78 12.28 24.17
C ILE A 585 1.05 13.11 23.10
N LEU A 586 1.50 13.01 21.85
CA LEU A 586 1.00 13.83 20.75
C LEU A 586 -0.49 13.57 20.45
N VAL A 587 -0.91 12.31 20.44
CA VAL A 587 -2.31 11.93 20.16
C VAL A 587 -3.26 12.59 21.15
N LYS A 588 -2.94 12.56 22.45
CA LYS A 588 -3.75 13.20 23.49
C LYS A 588 -3.85 14.71 23.30
N LYS A 589 -2.78 15.35 22.83
CA LYS A 589 -2.74 16.79 22.54
C LYS A 589 -3.54 17.17 21.29
N LEU A 590 -3.44 16.38 20.22
CA LEU A 590 -4.08 16.68 18.93
C LEU A 590 -5.57 16.32 18.89
N CYS A 591 -5.95 15.18 19.48
CA CYS A 591 -7.27 14.60 19.24
C CYS A 591 -8.36 15.11 20.21
N GLY A 592 -7.99 15.57 21.41
CA GLY A 592 -8.98 15.88 22.44
C GLY A 592 -9.94 14.70 22.69
N GLU A 593 -11.23 14.99 22.90
CA GLU A 593 -12.22 13.96 23.24
C GLU A 593 -12.78 13.22 22.01
N ASN A 594 -13.11 13.94 20.92
CA ASN A 594 -13.91 13.39 19.82
C ASN A 594 -13.16 13.15 18.51
N LEU A 595 -11.95 13.69 18.33
CA LEU A 595 -11.20 13.53 17.10
C LEU A 595 -10.40 12.22 17.13
N MET A 596 -10.25 11.57 15.97
CA MET A 596 -9.49 10.34 15.82
C MET A 596 -8.24 10.53 14.96
N VAL A 597 -7.24 9.67 15.14
CA VAL A 597 -5.95 9.78 14.45
C VAL A 597 -6.11 9.74 12.92
N HIS A 598 -6.97 8.87 12.39
CA HIS A 598 -7.15 8.74 10.94
C HIS A 598 -7.66 10.04 10.27
N GLN A 599 -8.35 10.91 11.03
CA GLN A 599 -8.87 12.20 10.57
C GLN A 599 -7.78 13.29 10.50
N LEU A 600 -6.61 13.03 11.10
CA LEU A 600 -5.46 13.92 11.09
C LEU A 600 -4.52 13.56 9.93
N ALA A 601 -4.87 14.01 8.72
CA ALA A 601 -4.11 13.69 7.50
C ALA A 601 -2.65 14.18 7.56
N GLU A 602 -2.42 15.35 8.14
CA GLU A 602 -1.10 16.02 8.20
C GLU A 602 -0.43 15.92 9.58
N ALA A 603 -0.87 15.02 10.47
CA ALA A 603 -0.22 14.86 11.76
C ALA A 603 1.14 14.16 11.67
N ASP A 604 2.08 14.61 12.50
CA ASP A 604 3.42 14.06 12.65
C ASP A 604 3.41 12.74 13.44
N LEU A 605 2.75 11.72 12.88
CA LEU A 605 2.60 10.39 13.47
C LEU A 605 3.28 9.32 12.60
N PRO A 606 3.79 8.22 13.21
CA PRO A 606 4.46 7.15 12.48
C PRO A 606 3.65 6.61 11.31
N CYS A 607 2.33 6.47 11.49
CA CYS A 607 1.43 5.96 10.46
C CYS A 607 1.44 6.77 9.16
N ARG A 608 1.90 8.03 9.14
CA ARG A 608 1.98 8.86 7.92
C ARG A 608 3.32 8.75 7.19
N ALA A 609 4.31 8.10 7.78
CA ALA A 609 5.67 8.00 7.26
C ALA A 609 6.31 9.36 6.89
N LYS A 610 5.83 10.50 7.41
CA LYS A 610 6.41 11.83 7.15
C LYS A 610 7.35 12.21 8.29
N ASN A 611 7.02 13.23 9.09
CA ASN A 611 7.73 13.53 10.32
C ASN A 611 7.08 12.81 11.49
N PHE A 612 7.87 12.35 12.45
CA PHE A 612 7.38 11.78 13.70
C PHE A 612 8.54 11.54 14.68
N CYS A 613 8.18 11.25 15.92
CA CYS A 613 9.12 10.91 16.99
C CYS A 613 8.73 9.57 17.64
N LEU A 614 9.71 8.75 17.96
CA LEU A 614 9.55 7.48 18.68
C LEU A 614 10.09 7.64 20.11
N ALA A 615 9.40 7.04 21.07
CA ALA A 615 9.81 7.01 22.47
C ALA A 615 10.53 5.70 22.84
N ASN A 616 11.12 5.67 24.03
CA ASN A 616 11.70 4.47 24.65
C ASN A 616 12.74 3.75 23.77
N VAL A 617 13.53 4.52 23.02
CA VAL A 617 14.58 3.99 22.14
C VAL A 617 15.70 3.40 22.98
N ARG A 618 16.04 2.14 22.68
CA ARG A 618 17.02 1.33 23.43
C ARG A 618 18.40 1.38 22.78
N GLY A 619 19.43 1.20 23.61
CA GLY A 619 20.80 0.98 23.14
C GLY A 619 21.58 2.21 22.72
N ILE A 620 21.00 3.42 22.82
CA ILE A 620 21.64 4.69 22.42
C ILE A 620 22.40 5.40 23.57
N ASP A 621 22.46 4.80 24.76
CA ASP A 621 23.25 5.25 25.93
C ASP A 621 24.68 4.70 25.99
N LYS A 622 24.99 3.75 25.13
CA LYS A 622 26.30 3.11 25.02
C LYS A 622 26.75 3.16 23.56
N PRO A 623 28.02 2.92 23.22
CA PRO A 623 28.45 2.90 21.84
C PRO A 623 27.54 2.04 20.96
N PHE A 624 27.08 2.61 19.85
CA PHE A 624 26.07 2.01 18.98
C PHE A 624 26.36 2.31 17.50
N VAL A 625 25.67 1.60 16.61
CA VAL A 625 25.68 1.87 15.17
C VAL A 625 24.30 2.38 14.76
N LEU A 626 24.27 3.52 14.07
CA LEU A 626 23.13 3.95 13.28
C LEU A 626 23.40 3.58 11.82
N LYS A 627 22.48 2.80 11.24
CA LYS A 627 22.48 2.49 9.82
C LYS A 627 21.33 3.22 9.15
N VAL A 628 21.55 3.75 7.95
CA VAL A 628 20.50 4.42 7.17
C VAL A 628 20.56 3.98 5.72
N ILE A 629 19.42 3.60 5.16
CA ILE A 629 19.20 3.46 3.72
C ILE A 629 18.51 4.72 3.25
N VAL A 630 19.12 5.39 2.26
CA VAL A 630 18.49 6.43 1.44
C VAL A 630 18.06 5.73 0.16
N HIS A 631 16.79 5.35 0.04
CA HIS A 631 16.25 4.67 -1.13
C HIS A 631 15.53 5.66 -2.05
N TYR A 632 16.00 5.79 -3.29
CA TYR A 632 15.30 6.57 -4.32
C TYR A 632 14.32 5.68 -5.07
N GLU A 633 13.03 6.02 -5.03
CA GLU A 633 11.97 5.35 -5.78
C GLU A 633 11.59 6.18 -7.02
N LYS A 634 11.87 5.62 -8.19
CA LYS A 634 11.65 6.27 -9.48
C LYS A 634 10.15 6.45 -9.79
N LYS A 635 9.29 5.51 -9.40
CA LYS A 635 7.85 5.55 -9.69
C LYS A 635 7.13 6.72 -9.01
N THR A 636 7.64 7.19 -7.88
CA THR A 636 7.06 8.30 -7.12
C THR A 636 7.95 9.54 -7.07
N ASP A 637 9.14 9.51 -7.69
CA ASP A 637 10.19 10.53 -7.56
C ASP A 637 10.39 10.97 -6.09
N SER A 638 10.55 9.98 -5.21
CA SER A 638 10.62 10.18 -3.76
C SER A 638 11.84 9.49 -3.14
N VAL A 639 12.27 9.99 -1.99
CA VAL A 639 13.31 9.35 -1.18
C VAL A 639 12.72 8.77 0.09
N PHE A 640 12.95 7.48 0.32
CA PHE A 640 12.66 6.80 1.57
C PHE A 640 13.92 6.75 2.43
N LEU A 641 13.83 7.25 3.65
CA LEU A 641 14.87 7.14 4.67
C LEU A 641 14.48 6.04 5.64
N ASP A 642 15.13 4.88 5.55
CA ASP A 642 14.94 3.76 6.48
C ASP A 642 16.17 3.66 7.39
N ALA A 643 15.98 3.66 8.70
CA ALA A 643 17.05 3.64 9.68
C ALA A 643 16.94 2.43 10.60
N GLU A 644 18.06 1.75 10.85
CA GLU A 644 18.21 0.76 11.92
C GLU A 644 19.10 1.37 13.02
N ILE A 645 18.54 1.48 14.22
CA ILE A 645 19.12 2.16 15.36
C ILE A 645 19.58 1.11 16.37
N ALA A 646 20.89 1.02 16.59
CA ALA A 646 21.53 0.11 17.54
C ALA A 646 21.19 -1.38 17.32
N GLY A 647 20.64 -1.76 16.16
CA GLY A 647 20.11 -3.10 15.90
C GLY A 647 18.90 -3.48 16.77
N MET A 648 18.20 -2.49 17.35
CA MET A 648 17.12 -2.70 18.32
C MET A 648 15.81 -1.98 17.96
N ARG A 649 15.87 -0.98 17.08
CA ARG A 649 14.70 -0.23 16.63
C ARG A 649 14.89 0.21 15.17
N THR A 650 13.80 0.37 14.44
CA THR A 650 13.82 1.04 13.13
C THR A 650 12.95 2.29 13.12
N LEU A 651 13.16 3.09 12.09
CA LEU A 651 12.35 4.23 11.72
C LEU A 651 12.39 4.37 10.19
N ILE A 652 11.27 4.59 9.53
CA ILE A 652 11.19 4.80 8.08
C ILE A 652 10.31 6.00 7.73
N SER A 653 10.78 6.81 6.78
CA SER A 653 10.13 8.04 6.38
C SER A 653 10.19 8.24 4.87
N ASN A 654 9.08 8.64 4.25
CA ASN A 654 8.98 9.05 2.86
C ASN A 654 9.14 10.57 2.72
N ARG A 655 10.02 10.99 1.82
CA ARG A 655 10.34 12.37 1.47
C ARG A 655 10.02 12.60 0.00
N VAL A 656 8.74 12.86 -0.26
CA VAL A 656 8.23 13.17 -1.61
C VAL A 656 8.95 14.40 -2.16
N GLY A 657 9.52 14.27 -3.36
CA GLY A 657 10.23 15.35 -4.06
C GLY A 657 11.61 15.69 -3.50
N LEU A 658 12.05 15.09 -2.40
CA LEU A 658 13.43 15.24 -1.92
C LEU A 658 14.37 14.44 -2.81
N ASN A 659 15.36 15.11 -3.38
CA ASN A 659 16.50 14.49 -4.05
C ASN A 659 17.78 14.86 -3.29
N VAL A 660 18.30 13.90 -2.53
CA VAL A 660 19.47 14.12 -1.65
C VAL A 660 20.73 14.37 -2.47
N ARG A 661 21.42 15.47 -2.17
CA ARG A 661 22.74 15.86 -2.72
C ARG A 661 23.80 15.97 -1.64
N GLU A 662 23.39 16.19 -0.39
CA GLU A 662 24.28 16.39 0.75
C GLU A 662 23.78 15.62 1.98
N ILE A 663 24.72 14.97 2.66
CA ILE A 663 24.51 14.32 3.96
C ILE A 663 25.41 15.02 4.99
N THR A 664 24.83 15.51 6.07
CA THR A 664 25.57 16.29 7.08
C THR A 664 25.40 15.68 8.47
N LEU A 665 26.48 15.59 9.23
CA LEU A 665 26.50 14.96 10.55
C LEU A 665 26.64 15.99 11.66
N PHE A 666 25.84 15.88 12.71
CA PHE A 666 25.92 16.74 13.90
C PHE A 666 25.95 15.92 15.17
N ALA A 667 26.72 16.36 16.15
CA ALA A 667 26.80 15.73 17.45
C ALA A 667 26.84 16.77 18.57
N LYS A 668 26.12 16.48 19.67
CA LYS A 668 26.13 17.25 20.92
C LYS A 668 26.38 16.26 22.05
N ASN A 669 27.47 16.43 22.81
CA ASN A 669 27.90 15.48 23.84
C ASN A 669 27.94 14.02 23.32
N ALA A 670 28.43 13.84 22.10
CA ALA A 670 28.57 12.56 21.42
C ALA A 670 29.64 12.69 20.33
N LYS A 671 30.15 11.57 19.82
CA LYS A 671 31.17 11.54 18.77
C LYS A 671 30.84 10.52 17.70
N PHE A 672 31.08 10.86 16.43
CA PHE A 672 31.08 9.91 15.33
C PHE A 672 32.47 9.29 15.20
N ARG A 673 32.62 8.03 15.62
CA ARG A 673 33.89 7.31 15.55
C ARG A 673 34.24 6.95 14.10
N VAL A 674 33.27 6.43 13.36
CA VAL A 674 33.40 6.06 11.95
C VAL A 674 32.12 6.46 11.23
N PHE A 675 32.27 7.00 10.03
CA PHE A 675 31.18 7.28 9.10
C PHE A 675 31.54 6.69 7.74
N SER A 676 30.62 5.94 7.14
CA SER A 676 30.79 5.36 5.81
C SER A 676 29.54 5.57 4.97
N ILE A 677 29.72 5.88 3.68
CA ILE A 677 28.66 5.91 2.68
C ILE A 677 29.00 4.89 1.59
N TYR A 678 28.03 4.07 1.24
CA TYR A 678 28.08 3.07 0.20
C TYR A 678 27.03 3.39 -0.86
N SER A 679 27.42 3.36 -2.13
CA SER A 679 26.47 3.40 -3.24
C SER A 679 25.83 2.02 -3.38
N MET A 680 24.50 1.98 -3.36
CA MET A 680 23.75 0.75 -3.62
C MET A 680 23.58 0.56 -5.13
N ALA A 681 23.64 -0.69 -5.58
CA ALA A 681 23.24 -1.04 -6.95
C ALA A 681 21.71 -0.88 -7.11
N GLU A 682 21.27 -0.41 -8.27
CA GLU A 682 19.84 -0.33 -8.65
C GLU A 682 19.23 -1.71 -8.95
#